data_AF-A0A1G4KH22-F1
#
_entry.id   AF-A0A1G4KH22-F1
#
_cell.length_a   1.000
_cell.length_b   1.000
_cell.length_c   1.000
_cell.angle_alpha   90.00
_cell.angle_beta   90.00
_cell.angle_gamma   90.00
#
_symmetry.space_group_name_H-M   'P 1'
#
loop_
_entity.id
_entity.type
_entity.pdbx_description
1 polymer ?
#
loop_
_entity_poly.entity_id
_entity_poly.type
_entity_poly.pdbx_seq_one_letter_code
_entity_poly.pdbx_strand_id
1 'polypeptide(L)'
;MADSADLGPQKATELSEEIENIDNPSPKKKPTHIQLTFNDFKNIKVANPHSDHFPGSNGSAENLGLRRSRRVVPKRPVIEVEEEIVTKQPSKKRKPLKPAKESNIDKDAARERARKLQQQASLEKIDNLLAKDNWTPCLPLNSSEFKTHHSIVSRLKYPNMKYVPHAGDIITMMTFINKFSSFLPKELWSLSFHDFEVGLDLYPQLEKDEPKKFYQDYMLVKDILKCQDKMNFLFLTLMKLTLNDKSPASFDSIRGSFKPFPALLARIRSQAWSWGYPKEWKVPHMIPVEGFDVFTEDDCDAVDPNLPEILTPNMKAYKFQEPLGNDPLQSLDLEKKGILALQPNDRLILLRSLTQWCLSHSDKIHGEIYRLVHLKRDFAYGVPTFHVPRYLVEGELATRARFSTLGELIQSKLELRRTKKHIRKQLESGKRNDLSHKYKILDEVRAEIRLLMAPREDNDAMSEAAARNFTTENNYDQWCAIFEGEVPDHPLSSPFADEAYRLRSSEFFLGRVPHVGDFYMPRLFSYQGTKSKRIPSYFTDLVTLNTVLTSIANGELDAMSLFTKQGKLMSTKFKVFYHDSPSMIRDVAAQVDTTNKCYWFEMCHDCDTLKEFITLLEYKSGLLETSKDDQTNKTAQNKNPLPKESKFNASRDKLRIMHDYLIKIVPLLKLYEELGLNYGDVEENERTLRRSQRNKQSYEDVGGSSGEDDRNEMYNGIEKEEEEEVEETVEAEDEDDIQGPEYVEEDVVDSEKEYEGNSEEEFDDEEVDLVTKKRPKSTTGRPRGSAATSGARKSRRGR
;
A
#
# COMPACT_ATOMS: atom_id res chain seq x y z
N MET A 1 -43.13 54.71 -6.46
CA MET A 1 -43.03 55.68 -7.56
C MET A 1 -42.14 54.99 -8.60
N ALA A 2 -42.67 54.24 -9.58
CA ALA A 2 -43.64 54.64 -10.63
C ALA A 2 -43.02 55.73 -11.53
N ASP A 3 -42.86 55.59 -12.85
CA ASP A 3 -43.57 54.79 -13.90
C ASP A 3 -42.57 54.13 -14.89
N SER A 4 -42.80 52.98 -15.56
CA SER A 4 -43.73 52.60 -16.68
C SER A 4 -43.53 53.42 -17.98
N ALA A 5 -43.60 52.91 -19.22
CA ALA A 5 -44.09 51.66 -19.85
C ALA A 5 -43.22 51.31 -21.11
N ASP A 6 -42.94 50.06 -21.51
CA ASP A 6 -43.74 48.98 -22.15
C ASP A 6 -44.16 49.21 -23.62
N LEU A 7 -43.92 48.19 -24.47
CA LEU A 7 -44.70 47.72 -25.64
C LEU A 7 -43.89 46.74 -26.54
N GLY A 8 -44.28 45.46 -26.55
CA GLY A 8 -44.05 44.54 -27.69
C GLY A 8 -45.30 44.50 -28.60
N PRO A 9 -45.72 43.35 -29.18
CA PRO A 9 -44.99 42.15 -29.61
C PRO A 9 -45.44 41.66 -31.02
N GLN A 10 -44.95 40.52 -31.53
CA GLN A 10 -45.77 39.63 -32.40
C GLN A 10 -45.25 38.18 -32.48
N LYS A 11 -46.08 37.25 -33.00
CA LYS A 11 -46.06 35.79 -32.71
C LYS A 11 -46.55 34.96 -33.92
N ALA A 12 -46.41 33.63 -33.84
CA ALA A 12 -46.91 32.57 -34.76
C ALA A 12 -46.03 32.31 -36.02
N THR A 13 -46.01 31.12 -36.66
CA THR A 13 -47.01 30.01 -36.66
C THR A 13 -46.37 28.62 -36.86
N GLU A 14 -47.12 27.55 -36.58
CA GLU A 14 -46.78 26.11 -36.75
C GLU A 14 -47.08 25.55 -38.17
N LEU A 15 -46.71 24.27 -38.42
CA LEU A 15 -47.21 23.23 -39.38
C LEU A 15 -45.98 22.38 -39.84
N SER A 16 -45.73 21.13 -39.45
CA SER A 16 -46.47 19.84 -39.57
C SER A 16 -46.43 19.17 -40.96
N GLU A 17 -45.87 17.95 -41.06
CA GLU A 17 -46.40 16.84 -41.89
C GLU A 17 -45.67 15.50 -41.63
N GLU A 18 -46.41 14.39 -41.57
CA GLU A 18 -45.95 12.99 -41.45
C GLU A 18 -46.38 12.20 -42.71
N ILE A 19 -45.52 11.32 -43.30
CA ILE A 19 -45.95 10.26 -44.25
C ILE A 19 -45.13 8.94 -44.11
N GLU A 20 -45.82 7.81 -44.23
CA GLU A 20 -45.39 6.38 -44.22
C GLU A 20 -44.63 5.88 -45.47
N ASN A 21 -43.97 4.70 -45.57
CA ASN A 21 -43.38 3.67 -44.67
C ASN A 21 -42.81 2.50 -45.56
N ILE A 22 -42.45 1.34 -44.97
CA ILE A 22 -42.31 -0.02 -45.57
C ILE A 22 -40.95 -0.45 -46.18
N ASP A 23 -40.22 -1.29 -45.41
CA ASP A 23 -39.50 -2.57 -45.72
C ASP A 23 -38.51 -2.72 -46.93
N ASN A 24 -37.44 -3.54 -46.93
CA ASN A 24 -37.11 -4.80 -46.20
C ASN A 24 -35.55 -5.09 -46.17
N PRO A 25 -34.96 -6.26 -45.78
CA PRO A 25 -33.98 -6.26 -44.66
C PRO A 25 -32.63 -7.01 -44.85
N SER A 26 -31.83 -7.03 -43.76
CA SER A 26 -30.84 -8.05 -43.28
C SER A 26 -29.36 -7.60 -43.17
N PRO A 27 -28.46 -8.29 -42.39
CA PRO A 27 -28.67 -9.33 -41.37
C PRO A 27 -28.10 -8.99 -39.95
N LYS A 28 -28.45 -9.81 -38.95
CA LYS A 28 -28.24 -9.57 -37.51
C LYS A 28 -26.78 -9.76 -37.02
N LYS A 29 -26.27 -8.84 -36.20
CA LYS A 29 -25.14 -9.05 -35.26
C LYS A 29 -25.66 -9.13 -33.80
N LYS A 30 -24.85 -9.73 -32.92
CA LYS A 30 -25.22 -10.13 -31.54
C LYS A 30 -25.36 -8.91 -30.60
N PRO A 31 -26.19 -8.96 -29.54
CA PRO A 31 -26.42 -7.82 -28.64
C PRO A 31 -25.21 -7.55 -27.74
N THR A 32 -24.79 -6.28 -27.71
CA THR A 32 -23.90 -5.72 -26.68
C THR A 32 -24.68 -5.38 -25.42
N HIS A 33 -23.96 -5.30 -24.30
CA HIS A 33 -24.53 -5.10 -22.97
C HIS A 33 -25.11 -3.68 -22.84
N ILE A 34 -26.45 -3.56 -22.76
CA ILE A 34 -27.13 -2.26 -22.67
C ILE A 34 -26.93 -1.67 -21.26
N GLN A 35 -26.49 -0.42 -21.20
CA GLN A 35 -26.50 0.41 -20.00
C GLN A 35 -27.80 1.21 -19.99
N LEU A 36 -28.71 0.88 -19.07
CA LEU A 36 -29.98 1.60 -18.91
C LEU A 36 -29.73 3.01 -18.34
N THR A 37 -30.49 3.98 -18.81
CA THR A 37 -30.42 5.38 -18.38
C THR A 37 -31.68 5.79 -17.63
N PHE A 38 -31.62 6.89 -16.87
CA PHE A 38 -32.77 7.37 -16.09
C PHE A 38 -34.01 7.77 -16.91
N ASN A 39 -33.88 7.94 -18.24
CA ASN A 39 -35.03 8.20 -19.10
C ASN A 39 -35.89 6.94 -19.36
N ASP A 40 -35.35 5.73 -19.19
CA ASP A 40 -36.03 4.46 -19.48
C ASP A 40 -37.18 4.13 -18.50
N PHE A 41 -37.34 4.92 -17.43
CA PHE A 41 -38.33 4.70 -16.36
C PHE A 41 -39.58 5.59 -16.44
N LYS A 42 -39.69 6.50 -17.42
CA LYS A 42 -40.74 7.55 -17.44
C LYS A 42 -42.18 7.07 -17.68
N ASN A 43 -42.41 5.82 -18.07
CA ASN A 43 -43.73 5.31 -18.51
C ASN A 43 -44.35 4.19 -17.66
N ILE A 44 -43.88 3.95 -16.43
CA ILE A 44 -44.49 2.93 -15.54
C ILE A 44 -45.71 3.52 -14.81
N LYS A 45 -46.92 3.17 -15.28
CA LYS A 45 -48.19 3.53 -14.61
C LYS A 45 -48.31 2.85 -13.25
N VAL A 46 -48.51 3.64 -12.20
CA VAL A 46 -48.85 3.17 -10.85
C VAL A 46 -50.35 2.89 -10.76
N ALA A 47 -50.73 1.74 -10.20
CA ALA A 47 -52.13 1.41 -9.93
C ALA A 47 -52.55 1.94 -8.55
N ASN A 48 -53.66 2.67 -8.49
CA ASN A 48 -54.20 3.23 -7.24
C ASN A 48 -54.73 2.12 -6.31
N PRO A 49 -54.49 2.19 -4.99
CA PRO A 49 -55.27 1.44 -4.00
C PRO A 49 -56.61 2.15 -3.72
N HIS A 50 -57.69 1.38 -3.57
CA HIS A 50 -58.99 1.90 -3.15
C HIS A 50 -58.96 2.41 -1.71
N SER A 51 -59.60 3.55 -1.47
CA SER A 51 -59.87 4.09 -0.13
C SER A 51 -61.33 3.86 0.28
N ASP A 52 -61.55 3.31 1.47
CA ASP A 52 -62.83 3.42 2.18
C ASP A 52 -62.73 4.45 3.32
N HIS A 53 -63.85 5.10 3.62
CA HIS A 53 -63.96 6.30 4.45
C HIS A 53 -63.58 6.13 5.93
N PHE A 54 -63.02 7.19 6.54
CA PHE A 54 -63.54 7.86 7.76
C PHE A 54 -62.76 9.17 8.05
N PRO A 55 -63.41 10.30 8.42
CA PRO A 55 -62.72 11.55 8.76
C PRO A 55 -62.73 11.89 10.27
N GLY A 56 -61.69 12.57 10.77
CA GLY A 56 -61.80 13.43 11.96
C GLY A 56 -60.63 13.44 12.96
N SER A 57 -60.36 14.64 13.50
CA SER A 57 -59.65 14.97 14.76
C SER A 57 -58.11 14.91 14.84
N ASN A 58 -57.51 16.11 14.77
CA ASN A 58 -56.49 16.71 15.66
C ASN A 58 -55.61 15.81 16.56
N GLY A 59 -54.29 16.09 16.59
CA GLY A 59 -53.42 15.68 17.70
C GLY A 59 -51.91 15.73 17.43
N SER A 60 -51.29 16.85 17.84
CA SER A 60 -49.87 17.10 18.16
C SER A 60 -48.83 15.96 18.33
N ALA A 61 -47.57 16.34 18.09
CA ALA A 61 -46.31 15.85 18.69
C ALA A 61 -45.56 14.65 18.03
N GLU A 62 -44.43 15.01 17.41
CA GLU A 62 -43.09 14.42 17.58
C GLU A 62 -42.93 12.91 17.87
N ASN A 63 -42.33 12.15 16.92
CA ASN A 63 -40.89 11.81 16.98
C ASN A 63 -40.43 10.71 15.98
N LEU A 64 -39.19 10.87 15.49
CA LEU A 64 -38.22 9.81 15.14
C LEU A 64 -38.63 8.71 14.12
N GLY A 65 -38.59 9.05 12.83
CA GLY A 65 -38.70 8.12 11.69
C GLY A 65 -37.44 7.29 11.36
N LEU A 66 -36.72 6.74 12.34
CA LEU A 66 -35.61 5.81 12.07
C LEU A 66 -36.14 4.50 11.46
N ARG A 67 -35.71 4.17 10.22
CA ARG A 67 -36.12 2.97 9.47
C ARG A 67 -35.72 1.67 10.16
N ARG A 68 -36.57 1.15 11.06
CA ARG A 68 -36.46 -0.23 11.58
C ARG A 68 -37.11 -1.23 10.62
N SER A 69 -36.29 -2.02 9.94
CA SER A 69 -36.74 -3.19 9.19
C SER A 69 -37.40 -4.22 10.11
N ARG A 70 -38.70 -4.49 9.91
CA ARG A 70 -39.42 -5.57 10.59
C ARG A 70 -39.14 -6.90 9.89
N ARG A 71 -38.43 -7.81 10.56
CA ARG A 71 -38.61 -9.25 10.34
C ARG A 71 -38.95 -9.94 11.65
N VAL A 72 -40.19 -10.43 11.74
CA VAL A 72 -40.74 -11.04 12.95
C VAL A 72 -40.10 -12.41 13.18
N VAL A 73 -39.51 -12.60 14.36
CA VAL A 73 -39.00 -13.90 14.82
C VAL A 73 -40.04 -14.51 15.78
N PRO A 74 -40.51 -15.75 15.58
CA PRO A 74 -41.39 -16.42 16.53
C PRO A 74 -40.67 -16.68 17.87
N LYS A 75 -41.28 -16.30 18.99
CA LYS A 75 -40.73 -16.52 20.33
C LYS A 75 -40.64 -18.03 20.62
N ARG A 76 -39.47 -18.49 21.09
CA ARG A 76 -39.35 -19.78 21.82
C ARG A 76 -39.76 -19.56 23.28
N PRO A 77 -40.34 -20.56 23.96
CA PRO A 77 -40.65 -20.45 25.39
C PRO A 77 -39.36 -20.38 26.22
N VAL A 78 -39.42 -19.58 27.29
CA VAL A 78 -38.36 -19.48 28.30
C VAL A 78 -38.40 -20.72 29.18
N ILE A 79 -37.22 -21.26 29.49
CA ILE A 79 -37.04 -22.25 30.56
C ILE A 79 -36.44 -21.48 31.73
N GLU A 80 -37.24 -21.21 32.75
CA GLU A 80 -36.74 -20.77 34.05
C GLU A 80 -36.17 -21.98 34.79
N VAL A 81 -35.03 -21.77 35.43
CA VAL A 81 -34.35 -22.75 36.29
C VAL A 81 -34.44 -22.17 37.70
N GLU A 82 -35.23 -22.80 38.56
CA GLU A 82 -35.21 -22.58 40.01
C GLU A 82 -34.88 -23.89 40.73
N GLU A 83 -34.38 -23.76 41.96
CA GLU A 83 -33.59 -24.77 42.68
C GLU A 83 -34.43 -25.79 43.48
N GLU A 84 -33.73 -26.70 44.16
CA GLU A 84 -34.23 -27.92 44.81
C GLU A 84 -35.26 -27.71 45.94
N ILE A 85 -36.29 -28.58 46.01
CA ILE A 85 -36.78 -29.13 47.29
C ILE A 85 -37.11 -30.63 47.15
N VAL A 86 -36.59 -31.46 48.06
CA VAL A 86 -36.91 -32.90 48.19
C VAL A 86 -38.16 -33.12 49.02
N THR A 87 -39.17 -33.84 48.50
CA THR A 87 -40.23 -34.50 49.31
C THR A 87 -40.65 -35.86 48.76
N LYS A 88 -41.15 -36.75 49.63
CA LYS A 88 -41.32 -38.20 49.38
C LYS A 88 -42.77 -38.61 49.07
N GLN A 89 -42.96 -39.41 48.01
CA GLN A 89 -44.04 -40.41 47.81
C GLN A 89 -45.51 -39.91 47.75
N PRO A 90 -46.53 -40.74 47.37
CA PRO A 90 -46.53 -42.16 46.99
C PRO A 90 -47.13 -42.49 45.61
N SER A 91 -47.11 -43.78 45.26
CA SER A 91 -47.57 -44.34 43.98
C SER A 91 -49.10 -44.42 43.84
N LYS A 92 -49.62 -44.15 42.63
CA LYS A 92 -50.99 -44.54 42.22
C LYS A 92 -51.00 -45.15 40.81
N LYS A 93 -51.34 -46.45 40.74
CA LYS A 93 -51.51 -47.23 39.51
C LYS A 93 -52.66 -46.66 38.66
N ARG A 94 -52.48 -46.49 37.34
CA ARG A 94 -53.61 -46.32 36.41
C ARG A 94 -53.36 -46.97 35.02
N LYS A 95 -54.03 -48.11 34.84
CA LYS A 95 -54.56 -48.77 33.63
C LYS A 95 -53.68 -48.89 32.35
N PRO A 96 -53.60 -50.09 31.72
CA PRO A 96 -52.93 -50.26 30.45
C PRO A 96 -53.73 -49.61 29.31
N LEU A 97 -53.08 -48.78 28.49
CA LEU A 97 -53.60 -48.48 27.16
C LEU A 97 -53.30 -49.65 26.20
N LYS A 98 -54.23 -49.90 25.28
CA LYS A 98 -54.16 -50.96 24.28
C LYS A 98 -52.93 -50.77 23.37
N PRO A 99 -52.28 -51.85 22.89
CA PRO A 99 -51.21 -51.72 21.91
C PRO A 99 -51.79 -51.13 20.62
N ALA A 100 -51.43 -49.87 20.33
CA ALA A 100 -51.56 -49.35 18.98
C ALA A 100 -50.64 -50.19 18.08
N LYS A 101 -51.15 -50.63 16.91
CA LYS A 101 -50.35 -51.36 15.94
C LYS A 101 -49.06 -50.57 15.66
N GLU A 102 -47.93 -51.19 15.93
CA GLU A 102 -46.63 -50.66 15.49
C GLU A 102 -46.69 -50.58 13.96
N SER A 103 -46.87 -49.36 13.44
CA SER A 103 -46.53 -49.08 12.07
C SER A 103 -45.05 -49.39 11.93
N ASN A 104 -44.72 -50.17 10.88
CA ASN A 104 -43.39 -50.66 10.65
C ASN A 104 -42.48 -49.47 10.23
N ILE A 105 -42.06 -48.67 11.22
CA ILE A 105 -41.04 -47.64 11.05
C ILE A 105 -39.76 -48.41 10.81
N ASP A 106 -39.48 -48.60 9.53
CA ASP A 106 -38.25 -49.20 9.01
C ASP A 106 -37.06 -48.56 9.73
N LYS A 107 -36.48 -49.33 10.67
CA LYS A 107 -35.46 -48.84 11.59
C LYS A 107 -34.20 -48.41 10.83
N ASP A 108 -33.97 -48.98 9.65
CA ASP A 108 -32.85 -48.62 8.80
C ASP A 108 -33.16 -47.37 7.98
N ALA A 109 -34.39 -47.16 7.51
CA ALA A 109 -34.80 -45.86 6.95
C ALA A 109 -34.72 -44.72 7.99
N ALA A 110 -35.05 -44.99 9.25
CA ALA A 110 -34.88 -44.03 10.35
C ALA A 110 -33.40 -43.72 10.64
N ARG A 111 -32.54 -44.75 10.70
CA ARG A 111 -31.08 -44.59 10.83
C ARG A 111 -30.46 -43.85 9.64
N GLU A 112 -30.89 -44.12 8.42
CA GLU A 112 -30.39 -43.46 7.22
C GLU A 112 -30.79 -41.97 7.19
N ARG A 113 -32.01 -41.62 7.62
CA ARG A 113 -32.43 -40.23 7.83
C ARG A 113 -31.60 -39.53 8.90
N ALA A 114 -31.37 -40.19 10.05
CA ALA A 114 -30.52 -39.64 11.11
C ALA A 114 -29.09 -39.39 10.62
N ARG A 115 -28.49 -40.33 9.86
CA ARG A 115 -27.14 -40.18 9.28
C ARG A 115 -27.08 -39.04 8.26
N LYS A 116 -28.12 -38.85 7.44
CA LYS A 116 -28.23 -37.72 6.50
C LYS A 116 -28.35 -36.37 7.22
N LEU A 117 -29.18 -36.29 8.27
CA LEU A 117 -29.29 -35.10 9.12
C LEU A 117 -27.97 -34.77 9.81
N GLN A 118 -27.26 -35.77 10.35
CA GLN A 118 -25.95 -35.58 10.96
C GLN A 118 -24.90 -35.10 9.95
N GLN A 119 -24.85 -35.70 8.74
CA GLN A 119 -23.96 -35.24 7.66
C GLN A 119 -24.27 -33.81 7.21
N GLN A 120 -25.54 -33.43 7.16
CA GLN A 120 -25.95 -32.06 6.86
C GLN A 120 -25.52 -31.09 7.96
N ALA A 121 -25.78 -31.41 9.24
CA ALA A 121 -25.36 -30.60 10.38
C ALA A 121 -23.82 -30.45 10.46
N SER A 122 -23.06 -31.50 10.14
CA SER A 122 -21.59 -31.41 10.05
C SER A 122 -21.13 -30.49 8.93
N LEU A 123 -21.79 -30.53 7.76
CA LEU A 123 -21.45 -29.66 6.63
C LEU A 123 -21.82 -28.20 6.94
N GLU A 124 -22.98 -27.95 7.54
CA GLU A 124 -23.39 -26.63 8.03
C GLU A 124 -22.43 -26.12 9.11
N LYS A 125 -21.92 -26.99 10.01
CA LYS A 125 -20.88 -26.61 10.98
C LYS A 125 -19.58 -26.17 10.30
N ILE A 126 -19.11 -26.89 9.28
CA ILE A 126 -17.88 -26.54 8.54
C ILE A 126 -18.08 -25.25 7.74
N ASP A 127 -19.19 -25.11 7.02
CA ASP A 127 -19.49 -23.87 6.28
C ASP A 127 -19.61 -22.65 7.24
N ASN A 128 -20.14 -22.83 8.46
CA ASN A 128 -20.13 -21.80 9.51
C ASN A 128 -18.73 -21.45 10.05
N LEU A 129 -17.80 -22.41 10.12
CA LEU A 129 -16.41 -22.13 10.52
C LEU A 129 -15.66 -21.37 9.40
N LEU A 130 -15.81 -21.83 8.16
CA LEU A 130 -15.22 -21.17 6.98
C LEU A 130 -15.74 -19.74 6.79
N ALA A 131 -16.98 -19.45 7.19
CA ALA A 131 -17.59 -18.12 7.10
C ALA A 131 -17.28 -17.19 8.30
N LYS A 132 -16.89 -17.74 9.46
CA LYS A 132 -16.61 -16.94 10.68
C LYS A 132 -15.15 -16.58 10.84
N ASP A 133 -14.25 -17.50 10.51
CA ASP A 133 -12.82 -17.29 10.69
C ASP A 133 -12.22 -16.48 9.53
N ASN A 134 -11.28 -15.60 9.86
CA ASN A 134 -10.52 -14.87 8.86
C ASN A 134 -9.43 -15.78 8.26
N TRP A 135 -9.65 -16.26 7.04
CA TRP A 135 -8.70 -17.07 6.26
C TRP A 135 -7.77 -16.26 5.33
N THR A 136 -7.94 -14.94 5.26
CA THR A 136 -7.14 -14.09 4.36
C THR A 136 -5.66 -13.98 4.80
N PRO A 137 -4.73 -13.59 3.91
CA PRO A 137 -3.33 -13.36 4.27
C PRO A 137 -3.11 -12.10 5.12
N CYS A 138 -4.17 -11.33 5.41
CA CYS A 138 -4.12 -10.07 6.15
C CYS A 138 -4.86 -10.18 7.50
N LEU A 139 -4.41 -9.40 8.48
CA LEU A 139 -5.05 -9.24 9.79
C LEU A 139 -5.34 -7.76 10.09
N PRO A 140 -6.53 -7.41 10.62
CA PRO A 140 -6.83 -6.04 11.03
C PRO A 140 -5.96 -5.61 12.22
N LEU A 141 -5.40 -4.39 12.15
CA LEU A 141 -4.49 -3.85 13.15
C LEU A 141 -5.26 -3.01 14.19
N ASN A 142 -5.83 -3.68 15.20
CA ASN A 142 -6.75 -3.06 16.16
C ASN A 142 -6.04 -2.14 17.18
N SER A 143 -6.50 -0.92 17.38
CA SER A 143 -5.94 0.00 18.40
C SER A 143 -6.45 -0.25 19.82
N SER A 144 -7.49 -1.07 19.98
CA SER A 144 -8.12 -1.39 21.28
C SER A 144 -7.15 -2.03 22.27
N GLU A 145 -6.27 -2.91 21.80
CA GLU A 145 -5.28 -3.63 22.60
C GLU A 145 -4.34 -2.70 23.37
N PHE A 146 -4.03 -1.53 22.80
CA PHE A 146 -3.10 -0.58 23.40
C PHE A 146 -3.75 0.45 24.33
N LYS A 147 -5.09 0.57 24.36
CA LYS A 147 -5.79 1.47 25.29
C LYS A 147 -5.54 1.12 26.75
N THR A 148 -5.34 -0.16 27.05
CA THR A 148 -5.09 -0.71 28.39
C THR A 148 -3.62 -0.94 28.71
N HIS A 149 -2.70 -0.67 27.76
CA HIS A 149 -1.28 -0.95 27.92
C HIS A 149 -0.47 0.32 28.20
N HIS A 150 0.32 0.29 29.27
CA HIS A 150 1.38 1.28 29.48
C HIS A 150 2.62 0.85 28.69
N SER A 151 3.26 1.83 28.04
CA SER A 151 4.51 1.61 27.30
C SER A 151 5.68 1.37 28.23
N ILE A 152 6.63 0.53 27.81
CA ILE A 152 7.88 0.24 28.53
C ILE A 152 9.14 0.62 27.75
N VAL A 153 9.08 1.70 26.94
CA VAL A 153 10.17 2.24 26.09
C VAL A 153 11.56 2.17 26.75
N SER A 154 11.67 2.57 28.02
CA SER A 154 12.94 2.59 28.77
C SER A 154 13.63 1.23 28.92
N ARG A 155 12.89 0.12 28.76
CA ARG A 155 13.43 -1.24 28.74
C ARG A 155 14.09 -1.60 27.41
N LEU A 156 13.84 -0.85 26.34
CA LEU A 156 14.48 -1.02 25.03
C LEU A 156 15.71 -0.12 24.81
N LYS A 157 16.05 0.80 25.72
CA LYS A 157 17.20 1.73 25.49
C LYS A 157 18.52 0.97 25.23
N TYR A 158 19.17 1.32 24.12
CA TYR A 158 20.48 0.87 23.67
C TYR A 158 21.10 1.93 22.75
N PRO A 159 22.40 1.82 22.35
CA PRO A 159 23.14 2.91 21.70
C PRO A 159 22.52 3.43 20.39
N ASN A 160 21.95 2.54 19.56
CA ASN A 160 21.38 2.94 18.27
C ASN A 160 19.96 3.50 18.37
N MET A 161 19.37 3.54 19.58
CA MET A 161 18.02 4.06 19.79
C MET A 161 17.99 5.60 19.80
N LYS A 162 17.69 6.21 18.64
CA LYS A 162 17.68 7.67 18.45
C LYS A 162 16.26 8.19 18.26
N TYR A 163 15.94 9.35 18.83
CA TYR A 163 14.64 10.01 18.59
C TYR A 163 14.62 10.61 17.18
N VAL A 164 13.55 10.35 16.41
CA VAL A 164 13.43 10.83 15.02
C VAL A 164 12.06 11.46 14.81
N PRO A 165 11.86 12.74 15.21
CA PRO A 165 10.56 13.41 15.15
C PRO A 165 9.96 13.43 13.74
N HIS A 166 10.80 13.56 12.71
CA HIS A 166 10.41 13.59 11.30
C HIS A 166 10.01 12.22 10.70
N ALA A 167 10.20 11.11 11.43
CA ALA A 167 10.00 9.78 10.85
C ALA A 167 8.55 9.50 10.43
N GLY A 168 7.56 9.90 11.22
CA GLY A 168 6.15 9.72 10.86
C GLY A 168 5.77 10.41 9.55
N ASP A 169 6.34 11.58 9.29
CA ASP A 169 6.07 12.38 8.08
C ASP A 169 6.77 11.77 6.85
N ILE A 170 8.04 11.37 6.97
CA ILE A 170 8.75 10.65 5.89
C ILE A 170 8.07 9.31 5.59
N ILE A 171 7.68 8.53 6.61
CA ILE A 171 6.95 7.27 6.44
C ILE A 171 5.63 7.50 5.71
N THR A 172 4.92 8.60 5.99
CA THR A 172 3.68 8.96 5.30
C THR A 172 3.94 9.28 3.82
N MET A 173 4.97 10.06 3.50
CA MET A 173 5.37 10.36 2.11
C MET A 173 5.83 9.10 1.36
N MET A 174 6.63 8.25 1.98
CA MET A 174 7.04 6.97 1.41
C MET A 174 5.84 6.05 1.17
N THR A 175 4.88 6.01 2.08
CA THR A 175 3.65 5.22 1.93
C THR A 175 2.81 5.72 0.75
N PHE A 176 2.69 7.05 0.57
CA PHE A 176 2.06 7.64 -0.61
C PHE A 176 2.77 7.21 -1.90
N ILE A 177 4.10 7.36 -1.97
CA ILE A 177 4.89 6.98 -3.15
C ILE A 177 4.73 5.49 -3.47
N ASN A 178 4.72 4.64 -2.45
CA ASN A 178 4.55 3.20 -2.61
C ASN A 178 3.15 2.84 -3.13
N LYS A 179 2.10 3.39 -2.51
CA LYS A 179 0.70 3.09 -2.86
C LYS A 179 0.32 3.64 -4.23
N PHE A 180 0.90 4.75 -4.67
CA PHE A 180 0.57 5.42 -5.94
C PHE A 180 1.72 5.41 -6.96
N SER A 181 2.65 4.46 -6.84
CA SER A 181 3.83 4.33 -7.72
C SER A 181 3.52 4.40 -9.22
N SER A 182 2.38 3.86 -9.66
CA SER A 182 1.90 3.92 -11.05
C SER A 182 1.64 5.32 -11.60
N PHE A 183 1.49 6.33 -10.74
CA PHE A 183 1.28 7.74 -11.12
C PHE A 183 2.55 8.58 -10.97
N LEU A 184 3.66 7.98 -10.52
CA LEU A 184 4.91 8.66 -10.19
C LEU A 184 6.05 8.18 -11.11
N PRO A 185 7.00 9.06 -11.48
CA PRO A 185 8.20 8.68 -12.20
C PRO A 185 9.01 7.56 -11.50
N LYS A 186 9.67 6.71 -12.28
CA LYS A 186 10.35 5.50 -11.78
C LYS A 186 11.51 5.79 -10.86
N GLU A 187 12.12 6.96 -11.04
CA GLU A 187 13.29 7.43 -10.32
C GLU A 187 12.96 7.77 -8.86
N LEU A 188 11.67 7.99 -8.55
CA LEU A 188 11.16 8.15 -7.19
C LEU A 188 10.85 6.80 -6.50
N TRP A 189 10.78 5.69 -7.25
CA TRP A 189 10.44 4.37 -6.67
C TRP A 189 11.57 3.79 -5.81
N SER A 190 12.81 4.24 -6.02
CA SER A 190 14.00 3.75 -5.33
C SER A 190 14.40 4.58 -4.11
N LEU A 191 13.62 5.60 -3.72
CA LEU A 191 13.93 6.45 -2.56
C LEU A 191 13.99 5.63 -1.27
N SER A 192 15.11 5.71 -0.55
CA SER A 192 15.24 5.21 0.82
C SER A 192 14.81 6.28 1.82
N PHE A 193 14.53 5.89 3.07
CA PHE A 193 14.29 6.86 4.16
C PHE A 193 15.49 7.83 4.31
N HIS A 194 16.71 7.31 4.14
CA HIS A 194 17.94 8.10 4.23
C HIS A 194 18.10 9.10 3.06
N ASP A 195 17.54 8.83 1.88
CA ASP A 195 17.53 9.78 0.76
C ASP A 195 16.75 11.06 1.13
N PHE A 196 15.67 10.92 1.92
CA PHE A 196 14.92 12.06 2.45
C PHE A 196 15.71 12.80 3.53
N GLU A 197 16.40 12.10 4.43
CA GLU A 197 17.23 12.75 5.46
C GLU A 197 18.34 13.60 4.85
N VAL A 198 19.16 13.01 3.97
CA VAL A 198 20.26 13.70 3.29
C VAL A 198 19.73 14.79 2.35
N GLY A 199 18.67 14.49 1.58
CA GLY A 199 18.11 15.41 0.59
C GLY A 199 17.38 16.61 1.20
N LEU A 200 16.91 16.52 2.45
CA LEU A 200 16.23 17.61 3.17
C LEU A 200 17.08 18.23 4.29
N ASP A 201 18.28 17.69 4.57
CA ASP A 201 19.17 18.07 5.69
C ASP A 201 18.54 17.86 7.08
N LEU A 202 17.90 16.69 7.27
CA LEU A 202 17.23 16.28 8.50
C LEU A 202 18.07 15.29 9.29
N TYR A 203 18.34 15.59 10.57
CA TYR A 203 19.16 14.75 11.45
C TYR A 203 18.32 14.14 12.58
N PRO A 204 18.55 12.87 12.97
CA PRO A 204 18.08 12.34 14.25
C PRO A 204 18.48 13.25 15.41
N GLN A 205 17.66 13.29 16.46
CA GLN A 205 17.95 14.11 17.64
C GLN A 205 19.14 13.50 18.41
N LEU A 206 20.21 14.29 18.54
CA LEU A 206 21.43 13.90 19.25
C LEU A 206 21.20 13.83 20.78
N GLU A 207 21.94 12.96 21.46
CA GLU A 207 22.10 13.09 22.92
C GLU A 207 22.94 14.34 23.24
N LYS A 208 22.77 14.90 24.44
CA LYS A 208 23.15 16.30 24.76
C LYS A 208 24.65 16.64 24.66
N ASP A 209 25.51 15.64 24.52
CA ASP A 209 26.96 15.77 24.62
C ASP A 209 27.70 15.29 23.34
N GLU A 210 27.00 14.88 22.27
CA GLU A 210 27.63 14.46 21.01
C GLU A 210 27.89 15.65 20.05
N PRO A 211 29.09 15.76 19.43
CA PRO A 211 29.36 16.79 18.44
C PRO A 211 28.54 16.54 17.16
N LYS A 212 27.77 17.54 16.73
CA LYS A 212 26.97 17.46 15.51
C LYS A 212 27.88 17.38 14.27
N LYS A 213 27.88 16.21 13.62
CA LYS A 213 28.44 16.00 12.28
C LYS A 213 27.37 16.28 11.22
N PHE A 214 27.71 17.02 10.20
CA PHE A 214 26.88 17.27 9.02
C PHE A 214 27.11 16.20 7.95
N TYR A 215 26.17 16.01 7.03
CA TYR A 215 26.31 15.01 5.95
C TYR A 215 27.58 15.21 5.11
N GLN A 216 27.97 16.46 4.86
CA GLN A 216 29.19 16.83 4.13
C GLN A 216 30.50 16.37 4.81
N ASP A 217 30.48 16.09 6.11
CA ASP A 217 31.68 15.72 6.88
C ASP A 217 32.05 14.23 6.69
N TYR A 218 31.14 13.43 6.12
CA TYR A 218 31.31 11.97 5.98
C TYR A 218 30.68 11.34 4.72
N MET A 219 30.00 12.13 3.88
CA MET A 219 29.47 11.70 2.58
C MET A 219 30.05 12.56 1.44
N LEU A 220 30.21 11.96 0.27
CA LEU A 220 30.63 12.69 -0.93
C LEU A 220 29.55 13.72 -1.32
N VAL A 221 29.97 14.94 -1.64
CA VAL A 221 29.07 16.05 -2.04
C VAL A 221 28.18 15.65 -3.23
N LYS A 222 28.70 14.84 -4.15
CA LYS A 222 27.95 14.25 -5.28
C LYS A 222 26.71 13.47 -4.83
N ASP A 223 26.82 12.68 -3.76
CA ASP A 223 25.70 11.87 -3.25
C ASP A 223 24.68 12.71 -2.50
N ILE A 224 25.14 13.77 -1.82
CA ILE A 224 24.26 14.75 -1.18
C ILE A 224 23.43 15.47 -2.24
N LEU A 225 24.07 15.99 -3.30
CA LEU A 225 23.40 16.60 -4.44
C LEU A 225 22.41 15.64 -5.13
N LYS A 226 22.78 14.37 -5.31
CA LYS A 226 21.89 13.33 -5.85
C LYS A 226 20.63 13.11 -5.00
N CYS A 227 20.72 13.24 -3.68
CA CYS A 227 19.57 13.17 -2.77
C CYS A 227 18.74 14.47 -2.79
N GLN A 228 19.38 15.64 -2.88
CA GLN A 228 18.72 16.94 -2.98
C GLN A 228 17.95 17.10 -4.31
N ASP A 229 18.55 16.69 -5.44
CA ASP A 229 17.90 16.61 -6.75
C ASP A 229 16.64 15.74 -6.70
N LYS A 230 16.73 14.57 -6.06
CA LYS A 230 15.59 13.66 -5.82
C LYS A 230 14.47 14.31 -5.03
N MET A 231 14.78 15.11 -4.01
CA MET A 231 13.77 15.82 -3.21
C MET A 231 13.11 16.98 -3.99
N ASN A 232 13.89 17.74 -4.77
CA ASN A 232 13.35 18.73 -5.70
C ASN A 232 12.48 18.07 -6.81
N PHE A 233 12.85 16.86 -7.25
CA PHE A 233 12.06 16.09 -8.22
C PHE A 233 10.75 15.56 -7.64
N LEU A 234 10.76 15.08 -6.39
CA LEU A 234 9.54 14.74 -5.66
C LEU A 234 8.64 15.98 -5.50
N PHE A 235 9.22 17.13 -5.11
CA PHE A 235 8.50 18.39 -4.96
C PHE A 235 7.79 18.82 -6.25
N LEU A 236 8.51 18.87 -7.38
CA LEU A 236 7.93 19.18 -8.70
C LEU A 236 6.81 18.20 -9.07
N THR A 237 7.05 16.91 -8.85
CA THR A 237 6.09 15.85 -9.18
C THR A 237 4.80 15.99 -8.37
N LEU A 238 4.89 16.24 -7.06
CA LEU A 238 3.73 16.46 -6.19
C LEU A 238 2.95 17.72 -6.59
N MET A 239 3.63 18.82 -6.91
CA MET A 239 2.97 20.05 -7.37
C MET A 239 2.20 19.82 -8.68
N LYS A 240 2.83 19.21 -9.69
CA LYS A 240 2.16 18.86 -10.96
C LYS A 240 0.97 17.91 -10.74
N LEU A 241 1.12 16.93 -9.85
CA LEU A 241 0.09 15.93 -9.56
C LEU A 241 -1.11 16.55 -8.83
N THR A 242 -0.88 17.41 -7.83
CA THR A 242 -1.94 18.14 -7.10
C THR A 242 -2.70 19.08 -8.03
N LEU A 243 -1.99 19.80 -8.91
CA LEU A 243 -2.55 20.78 -9.83
C LEU A 243 -3.16 20.18 -11.12
N ASN A 244 -3.27 18.84 -11.19
CA ASN A 244 -3.74 18.07 -12.34
C ASN A 244 -3.08 18.45 -13.67
N ASP A 245 -1.78 18.76 -13.62
CA ASP A 245 -0.97 19.05 -14.80
C ASP A 245 -0.90 17.81 -15.72
N LYS A 246 -0.94 18.08 -17.03
CA LYS A 246 -0.85 17.07 -18.09
C LYS A 246 0.60 16.81 -18.49
N SER A 247 1.51 17.76 -18.23
CA SER A 247 2.93 17.60 -18.54
C SER A 247 3.58 16.57 -17.60
N PRO A 248 4.36 15.61 -18.11
CA PRO A 248 5.10 14.68 -17.26
C PRO A 248 6.13 15.44 -16.41
N ALA A 249 6.51 14.87 -15.27
CA ALA A 249 7.68 15.31 -14.52
C ALA A 249 8.90 14.51 -15.01
N SER A 250 9.98 15.19 -15.37
CA SER A 250 11.30 14.60 -15.69
C SER A 250 12.40 15.36 -14.96
N PHE A 251 13.58 14.75 -14.79
CA PHE A 251 14.76 15.48 -14.29
C PHE A 251 15.17 16.63 -15.22
N ASP A 252 14.99 16.46 -16.53
CA ASP A 252 15.24 17.52 -17.52
C ASP A 252 14.34 18.75 -17.29
N SER A 253 13.13 18.54 -16.76
CA SER A 253 12.23 19.65 -16.38
C SER A 253 12.82 20.53 -15.28
N ILE A 254 13.74 20.00 -14.46
CA ILE A 254 14.42 20.73 -13.37
C ILE A 254 15.76 21.30 -13.84
N ARG A 255 16.53 20.51 -14.61
CA ARG A 255 17.88 20.89 -15.05
C ARG A 255 17.91 21.80 -16.28
N GLY A 256 16.91 21.71 -17.16
CA GLY A 256 16.85 22.44 -18.43
C GLY A 256 15.87 23.63 -18.46
N SER A 257 15.01 23.78 -17.45
CA SER A 257 14.10 24.93 -17.35
C SER A 257 14.71 26.02 -16.48
N PHE A 258 14.78 27.25 -16.99
CA PHE A 258 15.18 28.42 -16.20
C PHE A 258 14.20 28.75 -15.05
N LYS A 259 12.95 28.26 -15.11
CA LYS A 259 11.86 28.58 -14.16
C LYS A 259 10.88 27.41 -13.97
N PRO A 260 11.28 26.29 -13.33
CA PRO A 260 10.44 25.10 -13.20
C PRO A 260 9.31 25.22 -12.17
N PHE A 261 9.44 26.12 -11.19
CA PHE A 261 8.52 26.24 -10.05
C PHE A 261 7.53 27.43 -10.06
N PRO A 262 7.84 28.64 -10.57
CA PRO A 262 7.02 29.85 -10.32
C PRO A 262 5.54 29.71 -10.72
N ALA A 263 5.27 29.18 -11.91
CA ALA A 263 3.90 29.04 -12.42
C ALA A 263 3.06 28.02 -11.63
N LEU A 264 3.70 26.99 -11.06
CA LEU A 264 3.03 25.99 -10.22
C LEU A 264 2.81 26.56 -8.80
N LEU A 265 3.81 27.24 -8.24
CA LEU A 265 3.72 27.90 -6.94
C LEU A 265 2.65 28.99 -6.89
N ALA A 266 2.53 29.82 -7.94
CA ALA A 266 1.48 30.84 -8.03
C ALA A 266 0.07 30.21 -7.96
N ARG A 267 -0.14 29.06 -8.62
CA ARG A 267 -1.41 28.31 -8.57
C ARG A 267 -1.66 27.65 -7.21
N ILE A 268 -0.62 27.15 -6.55
CA ILE A 268 -0.74 26.57 -5.20
C ILE A 268 -1.06 27.67 -4.18
N ARG A 269 -0.37 28.81 -4.23
CA ARG A 269 -0.60 29.96 -3.33
C ARG A 269 -2.04 30.48 -3.39
N SER A 270 -2.64 30.55 -4.58
CA SER A 270 -4.05 30.98 -4.73
C SER A 270 -5.07 29.96 -4.22
N GLN A 271 -4.66 28.69 -4.01
CA GLN A 271 -5.53 27.60 -3.55
C GLN A 271 -5.24 27.18 -2.09
N ALA A 272 -4.06 27.47 -1.55
CA ALA A 272 -3.60 27.00 -0.24
C ALA A 272 -4.53 27.39 0.93
N TRP A 273 -5.16 28.56 0.87
CA TRP A 273 -6.13 28.97 1.89
C TRP A 273 -7.36 28.05 1.92
N SER A 274 -7.91 27.70 0.75
CA SER A 274 -9.11 26.85 0.65
C SER A 274 -8.81 25.37 0.89
N TRP A 275 -7.59 24.92 0.57
CA TRP A 275 -7.10 23.58 0.87
C TRP A 275 -6.68 23.38 2.33
N GLY A 276 -6.46 24.48 3.06
CA GLY A 276 -6.07 24.49 4.45
C GLY A 276 -4.56 24.34 4.67
N TYR A 277 -3.99 25.27 5.42
CA TYR A 277 -2.58 25.27 5.80
C TYR A 277 -2.21 24.18 6.82
N PRO A 278 -0.94 23.73 6.85
CA PRO A 278 -0.43 22.86 7.93
C PRO A 278 -0.48 23.56 9.30
N LYS A 279 -0.56 22.76 10.38
CA LYS A 279 -0.69 23.28 11.76
C LYS A 279 0.50 24.15 12.19
N GLU A 280 1.68 23.86 11.67
CA GLU A 280 2.95 24.53 11.99
C GLU A 280 3.07 25.92 11.35
N TRP A 281 2.30 26.19 10.28
CA TRP A 281 2.31 27.46 9.55
C TRP A 281 1.04 28.29 9.81
N LYS A 282 0.33 28.02 10.90
CA LYS A 282 -0.83 28.76 11.37
C LYS A 282 -0.48 29.57 12.61
N VAL A 283 -1.11 30.74 12.77
CA VAL A 283 -0.99 31.52 14.01
C VAL A 283 -1.59 30.69 15.16
N PRO A 284 -0.83 30.38 16.23
CA PRO A 284 -1.37 29.63 17.37
C PRO A 284 -2.43 30.47 18.09
N HIS A 285 -3.70 30.14 17.85
CA HIS A 285 -4.83 30.85 18.44
C HIS A 285 -4.97 30.50 19.92
N MET A 286 -4.74 31.49 20.80
CA MET A 286 -5.00 31.43 22.25
C MET A 286 -6.48 31.62 22.61
N ILE A 287 -7.38 31.62 21.61
CA ILE A 287 -8.79 31.98 21.76
C ILE A 287 -9.60 30.69 21.95
N PRO A 288 -10.57 30.64 22.88
CA PRO A 288 -11.40 29.46 23.11
C PRO A 288 -12.19 29.04 21.87
N VAL A 289 -12.57 27.75 21.84
CA VAL A 289 -13.38 27.12 20.77
C VAL A 289 -14.80 27.70 20.72
N GLU A 290 -15.23 28.33 21.81
CA GLU A 290 -16.45 29.12 21.92
C GLU A 290 -16.29 30.42 21.10
N GLY A 291 -16.98 30.48 19.96
CA GLY A 291 -16.92 31.63 19.05
C GLY A 291 -17.34 32.95 19.70
N PHE A 292 -16.87 34.06 19.14
CA PHE A 292 -17.21 35.39 19.64
C PHE A 292 -18.54 35.86 19.06
N ASP A 293 -19.30 36.62 19.84
CA ASP A 293 -20.53 37.25 19.37
C ASP A 293 -20.23 38.33 18.33
N VAL A 294 -21.00 38.32 17.24
CA VAL A 294 -20.93 39.34 16.19
C VAL A 294 -21.57 40.64 16.66
N PHE A 295 -22.63 40.55 17.46
CA PHE A 295 -23.34 41.68 18.04
C PHE A 295 -23.04 41.79 19.53
N THR A 296 -22.97 43.02 20.05
CA THR A 296 -22.64 43.29 21.46
C THR A 296 -23.75 42.92 22.45
N GLU A 297 -24.97 42.79 21.95
CA GLU A 297 -26.19 42.49 22.70
C GLU A 297 -26.98 41.41 21.95
N ASP A 298 -27.70 40.56 22.69
CA ASP A 298 -28.53 39.50 22.12
C ASP A 298 -29.93 40.03 21.80
N ASP A 299 -30.53 39.57 20.71
CA ASP A 299 -31.93 39.83 20.38
C ASP A 299 -32.84 39.24 21.46
N CYS A 300 -33.45 40.13 22.26
CA CYS A 300 -34.34 39.76 23.37
C CYS A 300 -35.83 39.89 23.04
N ASP A 301 -36.18 40.64 21.99
CA ASP A 301 -37.56 40.98 21.63
C ASP A 301 -38.10 40.07 20.52
N ALA A 302 -39.14 39.29 20.84
CA ALA A 302 -39.77 38.40 19.88
C ALA A 302 -40.62 39.17 18.86
N VAL A 303 -40.36 38.93 17.57
CA VAL A 303 -41.07 39.57 16.44
C VAL A 303 -42.54 39.15 16.36
N ASP A 304 -42.88 37.92 16.77
CA ASP A 304 -44.28 37.47 16.95
C ASP A 304 -44.53 37.10 18.43
N PRO A 305 -45.34 37.88 19.17
CA PRO A 305 -45.70 37.56 20.55
C PRO A 305 -46.42 36.21 20.75
N ASN A 306 -47.00 35.63 19.69
CA ASN A 306 -47.63 34.31 19.74
C ASN A 306 -46.62 33.16 19.57
N LEU A 307 -45.41 33.46 19.08
CA LEU A 307 -44.30 32.53 18.87
C LEU A 307 -43.01 33.17 19.44
N PRO A 308 -42.88 33.25 20.78
CA PRO A 308 -41.81 34.01 21.45
C PRO A 308 -40.41 33.36 21.38
N GLU A 309 -40.21 32.35 20.52
CA GLU A 309 -38.97 31.60 20.41
C GLU A 309 -37.96 32.33 19.50
N ILE A 310 -36.91 32.87 20.11
CA ILE A 310 -35.77 33.45 19.40
C ILE A 310 -34.72 32.36 19.19
N LEU A 311 -34.74 31.71 18.02
CA LEU A 311 -33.87 30.58 17.68
C LEU A 311 -32.37 30.94 17.64
N THR A 312 -32.05 32.20 17.33
CA THR A 312 -30.67 32.69 17.20
C THR A 312 -30.55 34.05 17.89
N PRO A 313 -30.36 34.10 19.22
CA PRO A 313 -30.25 35.37 19.96
C PRO A 313 -29.06 36.22 19.52
N ASN A 314 -27.97 35.58 19.07
CA ASN A 314 -26.80 36.25 18.53
C ASN A 314 -26.13 35.37 17.47
N MET A 315 -25.43 35.99 16.52
CA MET A 315 -24.60 35.27 15.56
C MET A 315 -23.21 35.05 16.16
N LYS A 316 -22.80 33.78 16.31
CA LYS A 316 -21.41 33.44 16.67
C LYS A 316 -20.52 33.47 15.44
N ALA A 317 -19.49 34.29 15.47
CA ALA A 317 -18.38 34.25 14.53
C ALA A 317 -17.20 33.45 15.10
N TYR A 318 -16.48 32.78 14.21
CA TYR A 318 -15.30 31.99 14.55
C TYR A 318 -14.12 32.58 13.78
N LYS A 319 -12.99 32.79 14.46
CA LYS A 319 -11.76 33.13 13.74
C LYS A 319 -11.28 31.91 12.95
N PHE A 320 -11.14 32.08 11.64
CA PHE A 320 -10.51 31.08 10.80
C PHE A 320 -9.02 30.97 11.13
N GLN A 321 -8.43 29.80 10.89
CA GLN A 321 -7.01 29.58 11.16
C GLN A 321 -6.15 30.29 10.11
N GLU A 322 -5.71 31.50 10.43
CA GLU A 322 -4.86 32.34 9.59
C GLU A 322 -3.41 31.80 9.48
N PRO A 323 -2.74 32.00 8.32
CA PRO A 323 -1.33 31.65 8.14
C PRO A 323 -0.41 32.57 8.97
N LEU A 324 0.82 32.13 9.22
CA LEU A 324 1.85 32.97 9.84
C LEU A 324 2.14 34.23 8.99
N GLY A 325 2.46 35.35 9.64
CA GLY A 325 2.88 36.58 8.94
C GLY A 325 4.14 36.39 8.09
N ASN A 326 5.05 35.53 8.53
CA ASN A 326 6.20 35.05 7.74
C ASN A 326 5.88 33.66 7.14
N ASP A 327 4.86 33.57 6.28
CA ASP A 327 4.44 32.32 5.64
C ASP A 327 5.55 31.74 4.74
N PRO A 328 6.11 30.54 5.06
CA PRO A 328 7.15 29.91 4.24
C PRO A 328 6.71 29.63 2.79
N LEU A 329 5.40 29.46 2.52
CA LEU A 329 4.88 29.25 1.17
C LEU A 329 5.04 30.49 0.27
N GLN A 330 5.05 31.70 0.84
CA GLN A 330 5.23 32.96 0.09
C GLN A 330 6.70 33.30 -0.19
N SER A 331 7.66 32.48 0.28
CA SER A 331 9.08 32.72 0.03
C SER A 331 9.40 32.83 -1.47
N LEU A 332 10.03 33.92 -1.88
CA LEU A 332 10.48 34.13 -3.26
C LEU A 332 11.64 33.21 -3.65
N ASP A 333 12.44 32.74 -2.68
CA ASP A 333 13.54 31.81 -2.96
C ASP A 333 13.04 30.42 -3.36
N LEU A 334 11.84 30.03 -2.93
CA LEU A 334 11.16 28.77 -3.30
C LEU A 334 10.93 28.66 -4.82
N GLU A 335 10.77 29.80 -5.50
CA GLU A 335 10.60 29.88 -6.95
C GLU A 335 11.90 29.59 -7.73
N LYS A 336 13.05 29.90 -7.14
CA LYS A 336 14.38 29.77 -7.77
C LYS A 336 15.09 28.48 -7.39
N LYS A 337 15.14 28.16 -6.10
CA LYS A 337 15.93 27.06 -5.51
C LYS A 337 15.09 25.79 -5.27
N GLY A 338 13.77 25.85 -5.50
CA GLY A 338 12.86 24.77 -5.17
C GLY A 338 12.77 24.53 -3.66
N ILE A 339 12.47 23.29 -3.26
CA ILE A 339 12.18 22.95 -1.85
C ILE A 339 13.32 23.34 -0.90
N LEU A 340 14.57 23.30 -1.37
CA LEU A 340 15.77 23.60 -0.61
C LEU A 340 15.86 25.05 -0.10
N ALA A 341 15.04 25.96 -0.66
CA ALA A 341 14.88 27.34 -0.18
C ALA A 341 14.40 27.45 1.26
N LEU A 342 13.62 26.46 1.75
CA LEU A 342 13.04 26.48 3.08
C LEU A 342 13.99 25.89 4.12
N GLN A 343 13.74 26.17 5.41
CA GLN A 343 14.44 25.51 6.52
C GLN A 343 14.14 23.99 6.54
N PRO A 344 15.06 23.11 6.98
CA PRO A 344 14.89 21.66 6.88
C PRO A 344 13.52 21.12 7.34
N ASN A 345 13.00 21.60 8.46
CA ASN A 345 11.68 21.21 8.97
C ASN A 345 10.53 21.72 8.08
N ASP A 346 10.63 22.95 7.55
CA ASP A 346 9.63 23.51 6.63
C ASP A 346 9.60 22.78 5.28
N ARG A 347 10.74 22.25 4.82
CA ARG A 347 10.81 21.37 3.64
C ARG A 347 9.92 20.13 3.84
N LEU A 348 10.04 19.50 5.00
CA LEU A 348 9.25 18.34 5.39
C LEU A 348 7.76 18.68 5.51
N ILE A 349 7.42 19.79 6.18
CA ILE A 349 6.05 20.26 6.36
C ILE A 349 5.39 20.53 4.99
N LEU A 350 6.09 21.16 4.06
CA LEU A 350 5.56 21.44 2.72
C LEU A 350 5.33 20.15 1.91
N LEU A 351 6.29 19.22 1.90
CA LEU A 351 6.14 17.95 1.17
C LEU A 351 5.02 17.08 1.74
N ARG A 352 4.87 17.05 3.08
CA ARG A 352 3.75 16.39 3.76
C ARG A 352 2.41 17.04 3.40
N SER A 353 2.34 18.38 3.38
CA SER A 353 1.13 19.13 3.03
C SER A 353 0.73 18.90 1.57
N LEU A 354 1.70 18.96 0.65
CA LEU A 354 1.51 18.60 -0.75
C LEU A 354 1.04 17.14 -0.93
N THR A 355 1.54 16.21 -0.11
CA THR A 355 1.06 14.81 -0.11
C THR A 355 -0.42 14.73 0.29
N GLN A 356 -0.85 15.50 1.31
CA GLN A 356 -2.25 15.56 1.74
C GLN A 356 -3.16 16.27 0.72
N TRP A 357 -2.68 17.35 0.09
CA TRP A 357 -3.39 18.02 -0.99
C TRP A 357 -3.49 17.14 -2.24
N CYS A 358 -2.45 16.38 -2.59
CA CYS A 358 -2.47 15.35 -3.64
C CYS A 358 -3.61 14.34 -3.42
N LEU A 359 -3.73 13.78 -2.21
CA LEU A 359 -4.77 12.80 -1.86
C LEU A 359 -6.21 13.36 -1.96
N SER A 360 -6.35 14.69 -1.84
CA SER A 360 -7.65 15.38 -1.74
C SER A 360 -8.09 16.07 -3.04
N HIS A 361 -7.14 16.54 -3.85
CA HIS A 361 -7.40 17.42 -5.00
C HIS A 361 -6.81 16.92 -6.33
N SER A 362 -5.93 15.92 -6.33
CA SER A 362 -5.48 15.30 -7.59
C SER A 362 -6.56 14.37 -8.13
N ASP A 363 -7.09 14.65 -9.32
CA ASP A 363 -8.12 13.84 -9.98
C ASP A 363 -7.63 12.39 -10.18
N LYS A 364 -6.34 12.23 -10.49
CA LYS A 364 -5.68 10.94 -10.72
C LYS A 364 -5.63 10.10 -9.44
N ILE A 365 -5.17 10.70 -8.34
CA ILE A 365 -4.99 9.99 -7.06
C ILE A 365 -6.32 9.80 -6.35
N HIS A 366 -7.15 10.83 -6.29
CA HIS A 366 -8.47 10.77 -5.65
C HIS A 366 -9.40 9.79 -6.40
N GLY A 367 -9.36 9.79 -7.74
CA GLY A 367 -10.07 8.81 -8.57
C GLY A 367 -9.61 7.37 -8.32
N GLU A 368 -8.30 7.13 -8.15
CA GLU A 368 -7.76 5.81 -7.79
C GLU A 368 -8.17 5.38 -6.37
N ILE A 369 -8.13 6.30 -5.39
CA ILE A 369 -8.63 6.03 -4.03
C ILE A 369 -10.11 5.62 -4.09
N TYR A 370 -10.93 6.38 -4.82
CA TYR A 370 -12.34 6.05 -5.02
C TYR A 370 -12.51 4.66 -5.64
N ARG A 371 -11.73 4.32 -6.68
CA ARG A 371 -11.74 2.99 -7.33
C ARG A 371 -11.39 1.87 -6.35
N LEU A 372 -10.33 2.04 -5.55
CA LEU A 372 -9.85 1.04 -4.58
C LEU A 372 -10.81 0.86 -3.39
N VAL A 373 -11.49 1.92 -2.95
CA VAL A 373 -12.51 1.84 -1.88
C VAL A 373 -13.79 1.15 -2.35
N HIS A 374 -14.17 1.30 -3.62
CA HIS A 374 -15.44 0.80 -4.17
C HIS A 374 -15.29 -0.47 -5.03
N LEU A 375 -14.29 -1.30 -4.73
CA LEU A 375 -14.16 -2.63 -5.33
C LEU A 375 -15.37 -3.51 -4.93
N LYS A 376 -15.81 -4.40 -5.83
CA LYS A 376 -17.00 -5.25 -5.62
C LYS A 376 -16.85 -6.31 -4.51
N ARG A 377 -15.68 -6.41 -3.89
CA ARG A 377 -15.30 -7.44 -2.92
C ARG A 377 -14.94 -6.76 -1.60
N ASP A 378 -15.78 -6.97 -0.58
CA ASP A 378 -15.47 -6.56 0.78
C ASP A 378 -14.44 -7.50 1.45
N PHE A 379 -13.74 -6.98 2.46
CA PHE A 379 -12.88 -7.78 3.32
C PHE A 379 -13.68 -8.76 4.18
N ALA A 380 -13.19 -10.00 4.33
CA ALA A 380 -13.82 -11.02 5.17
C ALA A 380 -13.95 -10.61 6.65
N TYR A 381 -13.08 -9.71 7.13
CA TYR A 381 -13.04 -9.20 8.51
C TYR A 381 -13.62 -7.77 8.66
N GLY A 382 -14.35 -7.28 7.64
CA GLY A 382 -14.85 -5.90 7.60
C GLY A 382 -13.75 -4.88 7.30
N VAL A 383 -14.08 -3.58 7.38
CA VAL A 383 -13.20 -2.48 6.93
C VAL A 383 -12.48 -1.83 8.13
N PRO A 384 -11.26 -2.27 8.54
CA PRO A 384 -10.50 -1.63 9.62
C PRO A 384 -9.82 -0.34 9.13
N THR A 385 -9.26 0.46 10.03
CA THR A 385 -8.39 1.58 9.65
C THR A 385 -7.14 1.10 8.91
N PHE A 386 -6.46 0.10 9.47
CA PHE A 386 -5.26 -0.53 8.91
C PHE A 386 -5.34 -2.05 9.01
N HIS A 387 -4.65 -2.74 8.11
CA HIS A 387 -4.38 -4.17 8.23
C HIS A 387 -2.93 -4.46 7.81
N VAL A 388 -2.44 -5.64 8.20
CA VAL A 388 -1.04 -6.03 8.06
C VAL A 388 -0.91 -7.49 7.61
N PRO A 389 0.21 -7.88 6.98
CA PRO A 389 0.49 -9.28 6.66
C PRO A 389 0.41 -10.19 7.89
N ARG A 390 -0.31 -11.31 7.75
CA ARG A 390 -0.56 -12.26 8.84
C ARG A 390 0.73 -12.82 9.44
N TYR A 391 1.69 -13.19 8.59
CA TYR A 391 2.94 -13.82 9.01
C TYR A 391 3.82 -12.90 9.89
N LEU A 392 3.65 -11.57 9.81
CA LEU A 392 4.34 -10.59 10.66
C LEU A 392 3.68 -10.42 12.04
N VAL A 393 2.41 -10.81 12.19
CA VAL A 393 1.67 -10.74 13.47
C VAL A 393 1.63 -12.10 14.16
N GLU A 394 1.26 -13.16 13.46
CA GLU A 394 1.12 -14.51 14.02
C GLU A 394 2.42 -15.32 13.95
N GLY A 395 3.36 -14.93 13.07
CA GLY A 395 4.56 -15.71 12.78
C GLY A 395 4.34 -16.74 11.68
N GLU A 396 5.44 -17.20 11.09
CA GLU A 396 5.45 -18.19 10.02
C GLU A 396 4.79 -19.52 10.44
N LEU A 397 5.20 -20.08 11.59
CA LEU A 397 4.73 -21.38 12.06
C LEU A 397 3.20 -21.40 12.27
N ALA A 398 2.65 -20.35 12.90
CA ALA A 398 1.21 -20.22 13.11
C ALA A 398 0.45 -19.99 11.79
N THR A 399 1.05 -19.25 10.85
CA THR A 399 0.46 -19.01 9.51
C THR A 399 0.37 -20.31 8.71
N ARG A 400 1.45 -21.11 8.70
CA ARG A 400 1.47 -22.45 8.09
C ARG A 400 0.47 -23.39 8.76
N ALA A 401 0.40 -23.41 10.09
CA ALA A 401 -0.58 -24.21 10.84
C ALA A 401 -2.05 -23.84 10.52
N ARG A 402 -2.36 -22.53 10.35
CA ARG A 402 -3.69 -22.09 9.87
C ARG A 402 -3.99 -22.58 8.45
N PHE A 403 -3.01 -22.55 7.54
CA PHE A 403 -3.20 -23.07 6.18
C PHE A 403 -3.44 -24.59 6.17
N SER A 404 -2.70 -25.34 6.99
CA SER A 404 -2.93 -26.78 7.22
C SER A 404 -4.35 -27.04 7.75
N THR A 405 -4.79 -26.28 8.76
CA THR A 405 -6.16 -26.33 9.32
C THR A 405 -7.24 -26.05 8.26
N LEU A 406 -7.01 -25.06 7.37
CA LEU A 406 -7.91 -24.76 6.25
C LEU A 406 -8.00 -25.93 5.26
N GLY A 407 -6.86 -26.56 4.97
CA GLY A 407 -6.77 -27.79 4.18
C GLY A 407 -7.65 -28.90 4.76
N GLU A 408 -7.56 -29.17 6.06
CA GLU A 408 -8.38 -30.18 6.75
C GLU A 408 -9.89 -29.88 6.70
N LEU A 409 -10.28 -28.61 6.91
CA LEU A 409 -11.67 -28.18 6.83
C LEU A 409 -12.25 -28.34 5.42
N ILE A 410 -11.50 -27.92 4.39
CA ILE A 410 -11.93 -28.03 2.99
C ILE A 410 -11.93 -29.48 2.53
N GLN A 411 -10.93 -30.29 2.92
CA GLN A 411 -10.92 -31.74 2.69
C GLN A 411 -12.18 -32.40 3.27
N SER A 412 -12.48 -32.15 4.55
CA SER A 412 -13.67 -32.70 5.24
C SER A 412 -14.98 -32.28 4.56
N LYS A 413 -15.07 -31.01 4.14
CA LYS A 413 -16.21 -30.46 3.39
C LYS A 413 -16.38 -31.13 2.03
N LEU A 414 -15.29 -31.34 1.30
CA LEU A 414 -15.29 -31.99 -0.02
C LEU A 414 -15.64 -33.48 0.09
N GLU A 415 -15.16 -34.21 1.10
CA GLU A 415 -15.59 -35.59 1.38
C GLU A 415 -17.10 -35.70 1.62
N LEU A 416 -17.64 -34.85 2.51
CA LEU A 416 -19.07 -34.82 2.79
C LEU A 416 -19.86 -34.51 1.52
N ARG A 417 -19.37 -33.61 0.65
CA ARG A 417 -19.95 -33.36 -0.69
C ARG A 417 -19.85 -34.59 -1.60
N ARG A 418 -18.72 -35.31 -1.65
CA ARG A 418 -18.50 -36.54 -2.46
C ARG A 418 -19.45 -37.69 -2.10
N THR A 419 -19.93 -37.74 -0.85
CA THR A 419 -20.93 -38.75 -0.44
C THR A 419 -22.35 -38.47 -0.92
N LYS A 420 -22.68 -37.23 -1.32
CA LYS A 420 -24.05 -36.86 -1.73
C LYS A 420 -24.42 -37.47 -3.08
N LYS A 421 -25.55 -38.21 -3.12
CA LYS A 421 -26.07 -38.92 -4.31
C LYS A 421 -26.17 -38.05 -5.58
N HIS A 422 -26.54 -36.77 -5.45
CA HIS A 422 -26.64 -35.87 -6.60
C HIS A 422 -25.27 -35.47 -7.16
N ILE A 423 -24.26 -35.31 -6.29
CA ILE A 423 -22.88 -34.99 -6.71
C ILE A 423 -22.29 -36.17 -7.49
N ARG A 424 -22.45 -37.41 -7.00
CA ARG A 424 -21.99 -38.62 -7.71
C ARG A 424 -22.56 -38.71 -9.13
N LYS A 425 -23.88 -38.57 -9.28
CA LYS A 425 -24.54 -38.50 -10.59
C LYS A 425 -24.01 -37.37 -11.50
N GLN A 426 -23.66 -36.22 -10.93
CA GLN A 426 -23.12 -35.09 -11.70
C GLN A 426 -21.67 -35.33 -12.17
N LEU A 427 -20.85 -36.00 -11.35
CA LEU A 427 -19.49 -36.43 -11.69
C LEU A 427 -19.54 -37.51 -12.80
N GLU A 428 -20.40 -38.52 -12.65
CA GLU A 428 -20.65 -39.56 -13.66
C GLU A 428 -21.09 -38.95 -15.00
N SER A 429 -21.88 -37.87 -14.97
CA SER A 429 -22.31 -37.14 -16.18
C SER A 429 -21.30 -36.10 -16.71
N GLY A 430 -20.11 -35.97 -16.13
CA GLY A 430 -19.11 -34.97 -16.54
C GLY A 430 -19.51 -33.49 -16.35
N LYS A 431 -20.56 -33.21 -15.58
CA LYS A 431 -21.13 -31.84 -15.44
C LYS A 431 -20.38 -30.94 -14.45
N ARG A 432 -19.37 -31.48 -13.75
CA ARG A 432 -18.55 -30.78 -12.75
C ARG A 432 -17.09 -31.27 -12.83
N ASN A 433 -16.42 -30.91 -13.92
CA ASN A 433 -15.03 -31.31 -14.16
C ASN A 433 -14.08 -30.75 -13.10
N ASP A 434 -14.25 -29.51 -12.68
CA ASP A 434 -13.44 -28.86 -11.64
C ASP A 434 -13.52 -29.64 -10.32
N LEU A 435 -14.74 -30.01 -9.90
CA LEU A 435 -14.94 -30.82 -8.69
C LEU A 435 -14.36 -32.24 -8.84
N SER A 436 -14.41 -32.82 -10.05
CA SER A 436 -13.77 -34.10 -10.36
C SER A 436 -12.23 -34.01 -10.26
N HIS A 437 -11.64 -32.93 -10.77
CA HIS A 437 -10.21 -32.66 -10.67
C HIS A 437 -9.77 -32.46 -9.22
N LYS A 438 -10.50 -31.66 -8.43
CA LYS A 438 -10.24 -31.52 -6.99
C LYS A 438 -10.28 -32.84 -6.22
N TYR A 439 -11.17 -33.76 -6.58
CA TYR A 439 -11.18 -35.10 -5.96
C TYR A 439 -9.97 -35.96 -6.36
N LYS A 440 -9.44 -35.83 -7.59
CA LYS A 440 -8.21 -36.52 -7.99
C LYS A 440 -7.01 -36.05 -7.17
N ILE A 441 -6.82 -34.73 -7.09
CA ILE A 441 -5.76 -34.11 -6.27
C ILE A 441 -5.88 -34.57 -4.81
N LEU A 442 -7.08 -34.55 -4.23
CA LEU A 442 -7.31 -35.03 -2.86
C LEU A 442 -7.02 -36.53 -2.66
N ASP A 443 -7.19 -37.36 -3.69
CA ASP A 443 -6.86 -38.78 -3.62
C ASP A 443 -5.33 -39.02 -3.79
N GLU A 444 -4.66 -38.20 -4.60
CA GLU A 444 -3.20 -38.17 -4.80
C GLU A 444 -2.47 -37.75 -3.51
N VAL A 445 -2.83 -36.59 -2.92
CA VAL A 445 -2.25 -36.08 -1.66
C VAL A 445 -2.41 -37.09 -0.51
N ARG A 446 -3.52 -37.85 -0.47
CA ARG A 446 -3.70 -38.93 0.52
C ARG A 446 -2.81 -40.14 0.29
N ALA A 447 -2.55 -40.50 -0.96
CA ALA A 447 -1.64 -41.58 -1.28
C ALA A 447 -0.23 -41.23 -0.78
N GLU A 448 0.19 -39.97 -0.97
CA GLU A 448 1.46 -39.46 -0.46
C GLU A 448 1.52 -39.42 1.07
N ILE A 449 0.51 -38.87 1.76
CA ILE A 449 0.46 -38.86 3.25
C ILE A 449 0.60 -40.29 3.80
N ARG A 450 -0.12 -41.27 3.23
CA ARG A 450 -0.02 -42.68 3.63
C ARG A 450 1.36 -43.28 3.38
N LEU A 451 2.02 -42.87 2.30
CA LEU A 451 3.36 -43.34 1.91
C LEU A 451 4.47 -42.73 2.78
N LEU A 452 4.25 -41.54 3.35
CA LEU A 452 5.14 -40.90 4.32
C LEU A 452 4.92 -41.41 5.76
N MET A 453 3.70 -41.83 6.09
CA MET A 453 3.37 -42.49 7.37
C MET A 453 3.77 -43.97 7.41
N ALA A 454 4.11 -44.58 6.27
CA ALA A 454 4.59 -45.96 6.22
C ALA A 454 6.03 -46.05 6.78
N PRO A 455 6.34 -47.01 7.66
CA PRO A 455 7.70 -47.20 8.15
C PRO A 455 8.63 -47.54 6.98
N ARG A 456 9.79 -46.88 6.93
CA ARG A 456 10.87 -47.16 5.97
C ARG A 456 12.06 -47.75 6.72
N GLU A 457 12.86 -48.56 6.03
CA GLU A 457 13.95 -49.32 6.67
C GLU A 457 15.02 -48.42 7.32
N ASP A 458 15.17 -47.17 6.89
CA ASP A 458 16.17 -46.20 7.37
C ASP A 458 15.61 -44.95 8.07
N ASN A 459 14.29 -44.86 8.36
CA ASN A 459 13.71 -43.67 9.00
C ASN A 459 12.50 -44.00 9.89
N ASP A 460 12.44 -43.35 11.06
CA ASP A 460 11.26 -43.35 11.92
C ASP A 460 10.01 -42.88 11.15
N ALA A 461 8.88 -43.56 11.38
CA ALA A 461 7.63 -43.21 10.74
C ALA A 461 7.20 -41.78 11.13
N MET A 462 7.03 -40.89 10.15
CA MET A 462 6.57 -39.53 10.40
C MET A 462 5.20 -39.55 11.08
N SER A 463 5.08 -38.78 12.18
CA SER A 463 3.78 -38.48 12.79
C SER A 463 2.82 -37.93 11.73
N GLU A 464 1.53 -38.31 11.80
CA GLU A 464 0.50 -37.90 10.84
C GLU A 464 0.47 -36.37 10.64
N ALA A 465 0.63 -35.60 11.72
CA ALA A 465 0.68 -34.14 11.66
C ALA A 465 1.92 -33.62 10.90
N ALA A 466 3.06 -34.29 11.03
CA ALA A 466 4.29 -33.92 10.33
C ALA A 466 4.21 -34.27 8.84
N ALA A 467 3.73 -35.48 8.50
CA ALA A 467 3.51 -35.90 7.12
C ALA A 467 2.50 -34.99 6.41
N ARG A 468 1.41 -34.59 7.08
CA ARG A 468 0.46 -33.59 6.58
C ARG A 468 1.15 -32.27 6.28
N ASN A 469 1.82 -31.65 7.26
CA ASN A 469 2.50 -30.36 7.05
C ASN A 469 3.52 -30.40 5.90
N PHE A 470 4.30 -31.48 5.77
CA PHE A 470 5.22 -31.69 4.66
C PHE A 470 4.51 -31.71 3.28
N THR A 471 3.44 -32.50 3.15
CA THR A 471 2.63 -32.52 1.91
C THR A 471 1.88 -31.21 1.65
N THR A 472 1.52 -30.46 2.70
CA THR A 472 0.90 -29.13 2.60
C THR A 472 1.86 -28.10 2.01
N GLU A 473 3.16 -28.21 2.31
CA GLU A 473 4.20 -27.32 1.78
C GLU A 473 4.64 -27.72 0.37
N ASN A 474 4.90 -29.01 0.12
CA ASN A 474 5.34 -29.47 -1.20
C ASN A 474 4.23 -29.40 -2.27
N ASN A 475 2.97 -29.65 -1.90
CA ASN A 475 1.83 -29.60 -2.83
C ASN A 475 1.05 -28.28 -2.73
N TYR A 476 1.73 -27.17 -2.39
CA TYR A 476 1.12 -25.85 -2.21
C TYR A 476 0.23 -25.43 -3.38
N ASP A 477 0.73 -25.54 -4.63
CA ASP A 477 -0.02 -25.16 -5.84
C ASP A 477 -1.28 -26.03 -6.03
N GLN A 478 -1.18 -27.32 -5.69
CA GLN A 478 -2.31 -28.25 -5.74
C GLN A 478 -3.38 -27.91 -4.70
N TRP A 479 -2.97 -27.52 -3.49
CA TRP A 479 -3.88 -27.02 -2.45
C TRP A 479 -4.55 -25.71 -2.85
N CYS A 480 -3.82 -24.80 -3.51
CA CYS A 480 -4.41 -23.57 -4.07
C CYS A 480 -5.52 -23.87 -5.09
N ALA A 481 -5.30 -24.83 -6.00
CA ALA A 481 -6.32 -25.31 -6.94
C ALA A 481 -7.53 -25.97 -6.24
N ILE A 482 -7.34 -26.63 -5.09
CA ILE A 482 -8.45 -27.14 -4.26
C ILE A 482 -9.25 -25.98 -3.63
N PHE A 483 -8.60 -24.89 -3.21
CA PHE A 483 -9.24 -23.78 -2.52
C PHE A 483 -10.06 -22.86 -3.43
N GLU A 484 -9.69 -22.74 -4.71
CA GLU A 484 -10.33 -21.86 -5.69
C GLU A 484 -11.87 -22.00 -5.71
N GLY A 485 -12.60 -20.95 -5.35
CA GLY A 485 -14.07 -20.96 -5.33
C GLY A 485 -14.74 -21.68 -4.14
N GLU A 486 -13.97 -22.22 -3.18
CA GLU A 486 -14.49 -22.63 -1.86
C GLU A 486 -14.23 -21.56 -0.79
N VAL A 487 -13.12 -20.83 -0.90
CA VAL A 487 -12.74 -19.65 -0.11
C VAL A 487 -12.19 -18.56 -1.03
N PRO A 488 -12.29 -17.26 -0.68
CA PRO A 488 -11.86 -16.16 -1.55
C PRO A 488 -10.37 -15.81 -1.43
N ASP A 489 -9.68 -16.31 -0.38
CA ASP A 489 -8.24 -16.21 -0.13
C ASP A 489 -7.81 -17.28 0.88
N HIS A 490 -6.50 -17.47 1.08
CA HIS A 490 -5.94 -18.36 2.10
C HIS A 490 -4.75 -17.71 2.86
N PRO A 491 -4.32 -18.25 4.03
CA PRO A 491 -3.34 -17.59 4.90
C PRO A 491 -1.94 -17.38 4.29
N LEU A 492 -1.60 -18.15 3.25
CA LEU A 492 -0.32 -18.11 2.53
C LEU A 492 -0.38 -17.30 1.22
N SER A 493 -1.53 -16.75 0.81
CA SER A 493 -1.62 -15.89 -0.37
C SER A 493 -0.75 -14.63 -0.22
N SER A 494 -0.38 -13.97 -1.32
CA SER A 494 0.38 -12.71 -1.22
C SER A 494 -0.54 -11.58 -0.71
N PRO A 495 -0.24 -10.92 0.42
CA PRO A 495 -1.03 -9.81 0.94
C PRO A 495 -0.86 -8.51 0.11
N PHE A 496 0.04 -8.53 -0.88
CA PHE A 496 0.33 -7.40 -1.76
C PHE A 496 -0.22 -7.58 -3.18
N ALA A 497 -0.82 -8.75 -3.50
CA ALA A 497 -1.28 -9.07 -4.85
C ALA A 497 -2.73 -8.65 -5.15
N ASP A 498 -3.66 -8.80 -4.20
CA ASP A 498 -5.05 -8.34 -4.37
C ASP A 498 -5.15 -6.85 -4.06
N GLU A 499 -5.64 -6.08 -5.04
CA GLU A 499 -5.86 -4.64 -4.95
C GLU A 499 -6.82 -4.25 -3.81
N ALA A 500 -7.72 -5.15 -3.39
CA ALA A 500 -8.58 -4.94 -2.23
C ALA A 500 -7.77 -4.57 -0.97
N TYR A 501 -6.64 -5.24 -0.73
CA TYR A 501 -5.81 -4.97 0.45
C TYR A 501 -4.96 -3.70 0.31
N ARG A 502 -4.66 -3.25 -0.92
CA ARG A 502 -3.66 -2.19 -1.21
C ARG A 502 -3.82 -0.91 -0.38
N LEU A 503 -5.01 -0.33 -0.35
CA LEU A 503 -5.19 1.02 0.23
C LEU A 503 -4.96 1.06 1.76
N ARG A 504 -5.39 0.02 2.49
CA ARG A 504 -5.34 -0.02 3.97
C ARG A 504 -4.26 -0.93 4.54
N SER A 505 -3.51 -1.62 3.70
CA SER A 505 -2.30 -2.35 4.11
C SER A 505 -1.27 -1.37 4.67
N SER A 506 -0.60 -1.74 5.77
CA SER A 506 0.61 -1.05 6.25
C SER A 506 1.83 -1.87 5.84
N GLU A 507 2.35 -1.62 4.64
CA GLU A 507 3.37 -2.43 3.98
C GLU A 507 4.69 -2.45 4.75
N PHE A 508 5.06 -1.31 5.34
CA PHE A 508 6.30 -1.16 6.11
C PHE A 508 6.20 -1.77 7.51
N PHE A 509 5.05 -2.29 7.93
CA PHE A 509 4.92 -2.94 9.24
C PHE A 509 5.88 -4.14 9.34
N LEU A 510 6.49 -4.31 10.51
CA LEU A 510 7.41 -5.40 10.82
C LEU A 510 6.85 -6.31 11.92
N GLY A 511 6.21 -5.75 12.94
CA GLY A 511 5.67 -6.49 14.06
C GLY A 511 4.98 -5.60 15.10
N ARG A 512 4.11 -6.20 15.91
CA ARG A 512 3.43 -5.57 17.04
C ARG A 512 3.71 -6.37 18.31
N VAL A 513 4.17 -5.68 19.34
CA VAL A 513 4.55 -6.28 20.62
C VAL A 513 3.72 -5.67 21.75
N PRO A 514 2.87 -6.46 22.47
CA PRO A 514 2.11 -5.98 23.62
C PRO A 514 2.98 -5.27 24.66
N HIS A 515 2.44 -4.22 25.29
CA HIS A 515 3.14 -3.30 26.21
C HIS A 515 4.34 -2.53 25.64
N VAL A 516 4.79 -2.83 24.42
CA VAL A 516 5.94 -2.18 23.79
C VAL A 516 5.46 -1.24 22.69
N GLY A 517 4.83 -1.74 21.64
CA GLY A 517 4.38 -0.94 20.50
C GLY A 517 4.60 -1.63 19.17
N ASP A 518 4.72 -0.82 18.12
CA ASP A 518 4.78 -1.27 16.73
C ASP A 518 6.16 -1.00 16.12
N PHE A 519 6.59 -1.85 15.20
CA PHE A 519 7.86 -1.75 14.51
C PHE A 519 7.64 -1.63 13.00
N TYR A 520 8.47 -0.84 12.33
CA TYR A 520 8.36 -0.54 10.91
C TYR A 520 9.72 -0.55 10.20
N MET A 521 9.76 -0.95 8.93
CA MET A 521 10.93 -0.88 8.05
C MET A 521 10.56 -0.20 6.72
N PRO A 522 10.73 1.13 6.59
CA PRO A 522 10.28 1.89 5.42
C PRO A 522 11.13 1.62 4.18
N ARG A 523 10.52 1.00 3.16
CA ARG A 523 11.17 0.57 1.91
C ARG A 523 10.15 0.57 0.78
N LEU A 524 10.46 1.25 -0.32
CA LEU A 524 9.56 1.39 -1.45
C LEU A 524 9.52 0.18 -2.39
N PHE A 525 8.60 0.24 -3.36
CA PHE A 525 8.40 -0.70 -4.46
C PHE A 525 7.75 -2.05 -4.07
N SER A 526 6.77 -2.01 -3.15
CA SER A 526 6.01 -3.20 -2.75
C SER A 526 5.07 -3.74 -3.84
N TYR A 527 4.45 -2.87 -4.64
CA TYR A 527 3.46 -3.25 -5.66
C TYR A 527 4.10 -3.40 -7.04
N GLN A 528 4.63 -4.59 -7.32
CA GLN A 528 5.24 -4.91 -8.60
C GLN A 528 4.17 -5.29 -9.64
N GLY A 529 4.22 -4.67 -10.82
CA GLY A 529 3.29 -4.95 -11.91
C GLY A 529 3.50 -6.35 -12.52
N THR A 530 2.42 -7.11 -12.70
CA THR A 530 2.39 -8.50 -13.20
C THR A 530 3.04 -8.73 -14.57
N LYS A 531 3.30 -7.66 -15.33
CA LYS A 531 3.94 -7.70 -16.67
C LYS A 531 5.47 -7.56 -16.64
N SER A 532 6.06 -7.15 -15.51
CA SER A 532 7.53 -7.04 -15.39
C SER A 532 8.13 -8.33 -14.84
N LYS A 533 9.45 -8.51 -15.00
CA LYS A 533 10.18 -9.55 -14.28
C LYS A 533 10.06 -9.27 -12.77
N ARG A 534 9.60 -10.26 -11.99
CA ARG A 534 9.43 -10.13 -10.53
C ARG A 534 10.79 -9.88 -9.88
N ILE A 535 10.94 -8.74 -9.23
CA ILE A 535 12.16 -8.34 -8.54
C ILE A 535 12.18 -9.03 -7.17
N PRO A 536 13.25 -9.77 -6.79
CA PRO A 536 13.35 -10.41 -5.49
C PRO A 536 13.14 -9.41 -4.34
N SER A 537 12.05 -9.58 -3.60
CA SER A 537 11.66 -8.69 -2.50
C SER A 537 10.95 -9.49 -1.41
N TYR A 538 10.87 -8.92 -0.21
CA TYR A 538 10.10 -9.48 0.89
C TYR A 538 8.63 -9.00 0.92
N PHE A 539 8.24 -8.14 -0.03
CA PHE A 539 6.84 -7.75 -0.26
C PHE A 539 6.11 -8.82 -1.08
N THR A 540 5.99 -10.01 -0.50
CA THR A 540 5.56 -11.22 -1.22
C THR A 540 4.84 -12.22 -0.31
N ASP A 541 4.22 -13.24 -0.90
CA ASP A 541 3.74 -14.43 -0.19
C ASP A 541 4.89 -15.17 0.51
N LEU A 542 4.58 -15.80 1.65
CA LEU A 542 5.55 -16.48 2.51
C LEU A 542 6.27 -17.66 1.80
N VAL A 543 5.62 -18.29 0.83
CA VAL A 543 6.21 -19.39 0.04
C VAL A 543 7.31 -18.85 -0.87
N THR A 544 6.99 -17.87 -1.73
CA THR A 544 7.98 -17.20 -2.59
C THR A 544 9.10 -16.56 -1.76
N LEU A 545 8.79 -15.97 -0.60
CA LEU A 545 9.81 -15.40 0.28
C LEU A 545 10.85 -16.44 0.68
N ASN A 546 10.41 -17.60 1.17
CA ASN A 546 11.31 -18.68 1.54
C ASN A 546 12.11 -19.19 0.33
N THR A 547 11.51 -19.29 -0.87
CA THR A 547 12.26 -19.63 -2.09
C THR A 547 13.37 -18.63 -2.39
N VAL A 548 13.08 -17.32 -2.32
CA VAL A 548 14.08 -16.25 -2.54
C VAL A 548 15.22 -16.33 -1.51
N LEU A 549 14.90 -16.56 -0.24
CA LEU A 549 15.89 -16.68 0.82
C LEU A 549 16.76 -17.95 0.68
N THR A 550 16.19 -19.08 0.26
CA THR A 550 16.94 -20.30 -0.06
C THR A 550 17.87 -20.08 -1.26
N SER A 551 17.43 -19.42 -2.33
CA SER A 551 18.32 -19.08 -3.46
C SER A 551 19.48 -18.15 -3.06
N ILE A 552 19.29 -17.27 -2.06
CA ILE A 552 20.40 -16.47 -1.50
C ILE A 552 21.35 -17.36 -0.69
N ALA A 553 20.82 -18.23 0.17
CA ALA A 553 21.64 -19.16 0.97
C ALA A 553 22.44 -20.15 0.10
N ASN A 554 21.89 -20.55 -1.04
CA ASN A 554 22.56 -21.39 -2.05
C ASN A 554 23.57 -20.63 -2.93
N GLY A 555 23.65 -19.30 -2.84
CA GLY A 555 24.50 -18.48 -3.72
C GLY A 555 23.96 -18.30 -5.15
N GLU A 556 22.74 -18.73 -5.45
CA GLU A 556 22.09 -18.56 -6.76
C GLU A 556 21.68 -17.10 -7.04
N LEU A 557 21.46 -16.31 -5.98
CA LEU A 557 21.08 -14.91 -6.06
C LEU A 557 22.16 -14.00 -5.46
N ASP A 558 23.01 -13.45 -6.31
CA ASP A 558 24.03 -12.44 -5.95
C ASP A 558 23.61 -11.00 -6.34
N ALA A 559 24.39 -10.00 -5.94
CA ALA A 559 24.11 -8.59 -6.24
C ALA A 559 24.07 -8.30 -7.76
N MET A 560 24.85 -9.04 -8.56
CA MET A 560 24.80 -8.97 -10.04
C MET A 560 23.45 -9.47 -10.58
N SER A 561 22.98 -10.62 -10.12
CA SER A 561 21.69 -11.18 -10.54
C SER A 561 20.55 -10.25 -10.14
N LEU A 562 20.64 -9.61 -8.97
CA LEU A 562 19.70 -8.61 -8.49
C LEU A 562 19.72 -7.36 -9.38
N PHE A 563 20.90 -6.88 -9.77
CA PHE A 563 21.07 -5.80 -10.76
C PHE A 563 20.44 -6.16 -12.11
N THR A 564 20.69 -7.36 -12.64
CA THR A 564 20.09 -7.81 -13.92
C THR A 564 18.56 -7.99 -13.88
N LYS A 565 17.98 -8.05 -12.67
CA LYS A 565 16.53 -8.11 -12.40
C LYS A 565 15.93 -6.75 -12.03
N GLN A 566 16.60 -5.66 -12.36
CA GLN A 566 16.17 -4.27 -12.08
C GLN A 566 16.10 -3.91 -10.59
N GLY A 567 16.89 -4.60 -9.74
CA GLY A 567 16.86 -4.46 -8.29
C GLY A 567 16.96 -3.02 -7.78
N LYS A 568 17.57 -2.11 -8.54
CA LYS A 568 17.68 -0.68 -8.21
C LYS A 568 16.35 0.07 -8.15
N LEU A 569 15.26 -0.50 -8.68
CA LEU A 569 13.92 0.06 -8.49
C LEU A 569 13.43 -0.08 -7.04
N MET A 570 13.99 -1.01 -6.26
CA MET A 570 13.83 -1.04 -4.81
C MET A 570 14.90 -0.14 -4.17
N SER A 571 14.51 0.56 -3.12
CA SER A 571 15.45 1.28 -2.25
C SER A 571 16.55 0.35 -1.71
N THR A 572 17.81 0.78 -1.75
CA THR A 572 18.98 -0.03 -1.34
C THR A 572 19.25 0.07 0.16
N LYS A 573 19.29 1.31 0.69
CA LYS A 573 19.39 1.61 2.13
C LYS A 573 18.06 1.36 2.84
N PHE A 574 18.10 1.07 4.14
CA PHE A 574 16.92 0.88 4.98
C PHE A 574 17.11 1.46 6.38
N LYS A 575 16.01 1.62 7.13
CA LYS A 575 16.04 1.83 8.58
C LYS A 575 14.97 0.96 9.23
N VAL A 576 15.16 0.56 10.48
CA VAL A 576 14.09 0.01 11.33
C VAL A 576 13.71 1.05 12.37
N PHE A 577 12.41 1.28 12.51
CA PHE A 577 11.82 2.18 13.47
C PHE A 577 10.98 1.43 14.49
N TYR A 578 11.02 1.90 15.73
CA TYR A 578 10.06 1.61 16.77
C TYR A 578 9.11 2.81 16.92
N HIS A 579 7.82 2.53 17.05
CA HIS A 579 6.76 3.49 17.27
C HIS A 579 6.05 3.21 18.60
N ASP A 580 6.11 4.17 19.53
CA ASP A 580 5.45 4.14 20.84
C ASP A 580 3.94 4.37 20.73
N SER A 581 3.30 3.46 19.99
CA SER A 581 1.87 3.38 19.75
C SER A 581 1.05 3.33 21.06
N PRO A 582 1.47 2.63 22.14
CA PRO A 582 0.73 2.64 23.40
C PRO A 582 0.64 4.03 24.03
N SER A 583 1.75 4.79 24.07
CA SER A 583 1.72 6.16 24.60
C SER A 583 0.91 7.08 23.69
N MET A 584 1.14 7.05 22.36
CA MET A 584 0.41 7.87 21.40
C MET A 584 -1.11 7.61 21.45
N ILE A 585 -1.54 6.35 21.45
CA ILE A 585 -2.97 5.99 21.50
C ILE A 585 -3.61 6.44 22.81
N ARG A 586 -2.88 6.34 23.94
CA ARG A 586 -3.38 6.83 25.24
C ARG A 586 -3.46 8.35 25.29
N ASP A 587 -2.46 9.06 24.80
CA ASP A 587 -2.46 10.53 24.73
C ASP A 587 -3.61 11.05 23.86
N VAL A 588 -3.81 10.48 22.67
CA VAL A 588 -4.93 10.82 21.78
C VAL A 588 -6.28 10.46 22.42
N ALA A 589 -6.40 9.30 23.07
CA ALA A 589 -7.64 8.89 23.75
C ALA A 589 -7.96 9.75 24.99
N ALA A 590 -6.95 10.36 25.61
CA ALA A 590 -7.07 11.29 26.73
C ALA A 590 -7.09 12.78 26.28
N GLN A 591 -7.14 13.04 24.96
CA GLN A 591 -7.14 14.38 24.37
C GLN A 591 -5.96 15.28 24.83
N VAL A 592 -4.81 14.68 25.13
CA VAL A 592 -3.58 15.40 25.50
C VAL A 592 -2.95 15.98 24.24
N ASP A 593 -2.43 17.21 24.31
CA ASP A 593 -1.65 17.78 23.20
C ASP A 593 -0.43 16.90 22.88
N THR A 594 -0.33 16.52 21.61
CA THR A 594 0.72 15.68 21.05
C THR A 594 1.73 16.48 20.23
N THR A 595 1.53 17.79 20.06
CA THR A 595 2.28 18.63 19.10
C THR A 595 3.78 18.62 19.35
N ASN A 596 4.21 18.62 20.62
CA ASN A 596 5.62 18.60 21.02
C ASN A 596 6.12 17.21 21.49
N LYS A 597 5.37 16.13 21.23
CA LYS A 597 5.72 14.76 21.64
C LYS A 597 6.28 13.96 20.48
N CYS A 598 7.38 13.24 20.73
CA CYS A 598 7.96 12.29 19.78
C CYS A 598 7.63 10.85 20.19
N TYR A 599 7.05 10.08 19.27
CA TYR A 599 6.74 8.66 19.46
C TYR A 599 7.57 7.75 18.55
N TRP A 600 8.48 8.31 17.74
CA TRP A 600 9.26 7.60 16.73
C TRP A 600 10.74 7.52 17.10
N PHE A 601 11.27 6.30 17.02
CA PHE A 601 12.64 5.98 17.40
C PHE A 601 13.29 5.16 16.29
N GLU A 602 14.45 5.60 15.79
CA GLU A 602 15.32 4.75 14.99
C GLU A 602 15.91 3.64 15.87
N MET A 603 16.02 2.44 15.31
CA MET A 603 16.61 1.27 15.94
C MET A 603 17.88 0.84 15.18
N CYS A 604 17.86 0.85 13.85
CA CYS A 604 19.04 0.56 13.03
C CYS A 604 18.94 1.26 11.66
N HIS A 605 20.08 1.39 10.97
CA HIS A 605 20.20 2.06 9.67
C HIS A 605 21.02 1.29 8.61
N ASP A 606 21.54 0.12 8.96
CA ASP A 606 22.25 -0.80 8.08
C ASP A 606 22.17 -2.25 8.60
N CYS A 607 22.73 -3.21 7.87
CA CYS A 607 22.78 -4.61 8.30
C CYS A 607 23.62 -4.89 9.55
N ASP A 608 24.58 -4.04 9.93
CA ASP A 608 25.45 -4.28 11.09
C ASP A 608 24.77 -3.82 12.38
N THR A 609 24.22 -2.60 12.39
CA THR A 609 23.34 -2.10 13.46
C THR A 609 22.05 -2.93 13.58
N LEU A 610 21.58 -3.57 12.50
CA LEU A 610 20.48 -4.54 12.55
C LEU A 610 20.86 -5.82 13.31
N LYS A 611 22.09 -6.34 13.17
CA LYS A 611 22.55 -7.50 13.97
C LYS A 611 22.58 -7.16 15.46
N GLU A 612 23.06 -5.97 15.82
CA GLU A 612 23.04 -5.49 17.20
C GLU A 612 21.61 -5.37 17.75
N PHE A 613 20.66 -4.93 16.93
CA PHE A 613 19.24 -4.91 17.29
C PHE A 613 18.66 -6.33 17.43
N ILE A 614 19.02 -7.27 16.56
CA ILE A 614 18.63 -8.69 16.70
C ILE A 614 19.13 -9.28 18.04
N THR A 615 20.39 -9.04 18.41
CA THR A 615 20.94 -9.45 19.72
C THR A 615 20.21 -8.77 20.89
N LEU A 616 19.75 -7.52 20.73
CA LEU A 616 18.86 -6.90 21.72
C LEU A 616 17.54 -7.67 21.85
N LEU A 617 16.92 -8.10 20.75
CA LEU A 617 15.68 -8.89 20.78
C LEU A 617 15.87 -10.27 21.45
N GLU A 618 17.02 -10.92 21.29
CA GLU A 618 17.39 -12.14 22.03
C GLU A 618 17.37 -11.88 23.54
N TYR A 619 18.07 -10.83 24.01
CA TYR A 619 18.06 -10.45 25.42
C TYR A 619 16.64 -10.18 25.94
N LYS A 620 15.78 -9.47 25.18
CA LYS A 620 14.41 -9.12 25.62
C LYS A 620 13.43 -10.30 25.60
N SER A 621 13.59 -11.23 24.67
CA SER A 621 12.75 -12.44 24.58
C SER A 621 13.14 -13.52 25.61
N GLY A 622 14.38 -13.46 26.13
CA GLY A 622 14.88 -14.34 27.19
C GLY A 622 14.06 -14.35 28.49
N LEU A 623 14.20 -15.46 29.23
CA LEU A 623 13.62 -15.68 30.57
C LEU A 623 14.65 -15.56 31.70
N LEU A 624 15.93 -15.71 31.38
CA LEU A 624 17.04 -15.65 32.33
C LEU A 624 17.56 -14.22 32.43
N GLU A 625 17.63 -13.70 33.66
CA GLU A 625 18.45 -12.54 33.97
C GLU A 625 19.92 -12.98 33.91
N THR A 626 20.78 -12.21 33.25
CA THR A 626 22.22 -12.35 33.44
C THR A 626 22.55 -12.12 34.93
N SER A 627 23.59 -12.80 35.42
CA SER A 627 23.97 -12.79 36.84
C SER A 627 24.14 -11.36 37.37
N LYS A 628 23.76 -11.16 38.64
CA LYS A 628 23.60 -9.82 39.27
C LYS A 628 24.85 -8.93 39.27
N ASP A 629 26.03 -9.47 38.95
CA ASP A 629 27.29 -8.73 38.95
C ASP A 629 27.41 -7.69 37.82
N ASP A 630 26.60 -7.78 36.76
CA ASP A 630 26.57 -6.76 35.69
C ASP A 630 25.76 -5.49 36.05
N GLN A 631 25.05 -5.46 37.20
CA GLN A 631 24.11 -4.37 37.52
C GLN A 631 24.78 -3.05 37.97
N THR A 632 26.10 -3.04 38.19
CA THR A 632 26.84 -1.86 38.68
C THR A 632 27.40 -0.97 37.58
N ASN A 633 27.54 -1.48 36.35
CA ASN A 633 28.02 -0.70 35.22
C ASN A 633 26.87 -0.07 34.43
N LYS A 634 26.89 1.27 34.33
CA LYS A 634 26.10 2.05 33.37
C LYS A 634 26.57 1.80 31.93
N THR A 635 26.50 0.56 31.47
CA THR A 635 26.72 0.24 30.05
C THR A 635 25.60 0.86 29.22
N ALA A 636 25.95 1.39 28.04
CA ALA A 636 25.01 2.11 27.17
C ALA A 636 23.86 1.24 26.59
N GLN A 637 23.92 -0.08 26.80
CA GLN A 637 22.97 -1.06 26.31
C GLN A 637 22.28 -1.79 27.46
N ASN A 638 20.95 -1.68 27.55
CA ASN A 638 20.18 -2.41 28.55
C ASN A 638 20.09 -3.90 28.16
N LYS A 639 20.96 -4.75 28.69
CA LYS A 639 20.97 -6.22 28.42
C LYS A 639 19.95 -7.03 29.23
N ASN A 640 19.19 -6.39 30.13
CA ASN A 640 18.22 -7.12 30.98
C ASN A 640 17.02 -7.61 30.14
N PRO A 641 16.47 -8.82 30.42
CA PRO A 641 15.26 -9.32 29.78
C PRO A 641 14.02 -8.49 30.15
N LEU A 642 12.91 -8.74 29.45
CA LEU A 642 11.60 -8.21 29.89
C LEU A 642 11.23 -8.73 31.29
N PRO A 643 10.42 -8.00 32.08
CA PRO A 643 10.05 -8.42 33.43
C PRO A 643 9.33 -9.77 33.44
N LYS A 644 9.67 -10.66 34.36
CA LYS A 644 9.18 -12.07 34.41
C LYS A 644 7.67 -12.25 34.65
N GLU A 645 6.92 -11.16 34.81
CA GLU A 645 5.46 -11.19 34.96
C GLU A 645 4.76 -11.81 33.74
N SER A 646 3.70 -12.58 33.98
CA SER A 646 2.95 -13.32 32.96
C SER A 646 2.37 -12.44 31.85
N LYS A 647 2.03 -11.18 32.15
CA LYS A 647 1.53 -10.19 31.18
C LYS A 647 2.53 -9.93 30.02
N PHE A 648 3.83 -10.11 30.26
CA PHE A 648 4.86 -9.95 29.23
C PHE A 648 5.19 -11.23 28.45
N ASN A 649 4.55 -12.37 28.74
CA ASN A 649 4.80 -13.61 27.98
C ASN A 649 4.40 -13.45 26.51
N ALA A 650 3.22 -12.87 26.24
CA ALA A 650 2.80 -12.52 24.89
C ALA A 650 3.78 -11.54 24.22
N SER A 651 4.40 -10.62 24.97
CA SER A 651 5.45 -9.73 24.46
C SER A 651 6.71 -10.51 24.04
N ARG A 652 7.16 -11.49 24.84
CA ARG A 652 8.30 -12.36 24.50
C ARG A 652 8.04 -13.17 23.23
N ASP A 653 6.85 -13.75 23.10
CA ASP A 653 6.47 -14.55 21.93
C ASP A 653 6.47 -13.69 20.65
N LYS A 654 5.95 -12.46 20.72
CA LYS A 654 6.00 -11.52 19.57
C LYS A 654 7.40 -11.01 19.26
N LEU A 655 8.23 -10.75 20.27
CA LEU A 655 9.64 -10.41 20.06
C LEU A 655 10.42 -11.55 19.39
N ARG A 656 10.15 -12.81 19.78
CA ARG A 656 10.73 -13.99 19.15
C ARG A 656 10.30 -14.14 17.69
N ILE A 657 9.02 -13.95 17.39
CA ILE A 657 8.52 -13.96 15.99
C ILE A 657 9.24 -12.90 15.14
N MET A 658 9.40 -11.67 15.67
CA MET A 658 10.08 -10.59 14.96
C MET A 658 11.59 -10.86 14.78
N HIS A 659 12.23 -11.39 15.82
CA HIS A 659 13.63 -11.85 15.78
C HIS A 659 13.84 -12.92 14.70
N ASP A 660 13.04 -13.98 14.70
CA ASP A 660 13.15 -15.11 13.77
C ASP A 660 12.90 -14.66 12.31
N TYR A 661 12.03 -13.67 12.10
CA TYR A 661 11.82 -13.04 10.79
C TYR A 661 13.01 -12.17 10.37
N LEU A 662 13.53 -11.32 11.25
CA LEU A 662 14.65 -10.42 10.95
C LEU A 662 15.93 -11.19 10.59
N ILE A 663 16.29 -12.24 11.35
CA ILE A 663 17.43 -13.10 11.04
C ILE A 663 17.35 -13.65 9.61
N LYS A 664 16.18 -14.14 9.21
CA LYS A 664 15.96 -14.68 7.86
C LYS A 664 16.06 -13.63 6.75
N ILE A 665 15.74 -12.37 7.05
CA ILE A 665 15.73 -11.27 6.08
C ILE A 665 17.09 -10.56 5.93
N VAL A 666 17.96 -10.61 6.95
CA VAL A 666 19.31 -10.00 6.92
C VAL A 666 20.10 -10.31 5.63
N PRO A 667 20.20 -11.56 5.13
CA PRO A 667 20.94 -11.86 3.89
C PRO A 667 20.39 -11.10 2.66
N LEU A 668 19.08 -10.97 2.55
CA LEU A 668 18.42 -10.21 1.46
C LEU A 668 18.68 -8.71 1.61
N LEU A 669 18.69 -8.16 2.83
CA LEU A 669 19.00 -6.75 3.08
C LEU A 669 20.45 -6.43 2.71
N LYS A 670 21.39 -7.27 3.13
CA LYS A 670 22.83 -7.12 2.81
C LYS A 670 23.06 -7.10 1.30
N LEU A 671 22.36 -7.96 0.56
CA LEU A 671 22.42 -8.00 -0.90
C LEU A 671 21.97 -6.68 -1.56
N TYR A 672 21.00 -5.98 -0.96
CA TYR A 672 20.53 -4.67 -1.41
C TYR A 672 21.50 -3.53 -1.06
N GLU A 673 22.22 -3.63 0.05
CA GLU A 673 23.30 -2.70 0.39
C GLU A 673 24.50 -2.88 -0.55
N GLU A 674 24.93 -4.12 -0.77
CA GLU A 674 25.98 -4.48 -1.73
C GLU A 674 25.63 -4.05 -3.17
N LEU A 675 24.35 -4.16 -3.58
CA LEU A 675 23.87 -3.62 -4.85
C LEU A 675 24.04 -2.09 -4.91
N GLY A 676 23.74 -1.39 -3.82
CA GLY A 676 23.90 0.05 -3.70
C GLY A 676 25.37 0.50 -3.79
N LEU A 677 26.27 -0.19 -3.09
CA LEU A 677 27.70 0.10 -3.10
C LEU A 677 28.34 -0.20 -4.46
N ASN A 678 28.15 -1.41 -4.98
CA ASN A 678 28.86 -1.87 -6.18
C ASN A 678 28.30 -1.29 -7.50
N TYR A 679 27.02 -0.89 -7.51
CA TYR A 679 26.35 -0.47 -8.74
C TYR A 679 25.62 0.87 -8.62
N GLY A 680 25.65 1.60 -7.51
CA GLY A 680 24.79 2.78 -7.26
C GLY A 680 24.79 3.90 -8.31
N ASP A 681 25.84 3.99 -9.14
CA ASP A 681 26.03 4.96 -10.23
C ASP A 681 25.98 4.35 -11.65
N VAL A 682 25.82 3.03 -11.79
CA VAL A 682 25.85 2.35 -13.10
C VAL A 682 24.45 2.30 -13.72
N GLU A 683 24.25 2.76 -14.95
CA GLU A 683 22.98 2.57 -15.66
C GLU A 683 22.83 1.15 -16.25
N GLU A 684 21.59 0.64 -16.25
CA GLU A 684 21.22 -0.65 -16.84
C GLU A 684 21.14 -0.54 -18.37
N ASN A 685 22.26 -0.80 -19.04
CA ASN A 685 22.33 -0.84 -20.50
C ASN A 685 22.82 -2.23 -20.93
N GLU A 686 22.34 -2.78 -22.05
CA GLU A 686 22.75 -4.11 -22.52
C GLU A 686 24.28 -4.25 -22.63
N ARG A 687 24.96 -3.17 -23.03
CA ARG A 687 26.43 -3.14 -23.13
C ARG A 687 27.12 -3.19 -21.76
N THR A 688 26.55 -2.56 -20.73
CA THR A 688 27.10 -2.58 -19.36
C THR A 688 26.86 -3.94 -18.71
N LEU A 689 25.65 -4.49 -18.85
CA LEU A 689 25.28 -5.83 -18.35
C LEU A 689 26.16 -6.95 -18.94
N ARG A 690 26.46 -6.92 -20.24
CA ARG A 690 27.37 -7.89 -20.89
C ARG A 690 28.83 -7.75 -20.43
N ARG A 691 29.27 -6.54 -20.06
CA ARG A 691 30.62 -6.30 -19.51
C ARG A 691 30.70 -6.77 -18.05
N SER A 692 29.72 -6.39 -17.22
CA SER A 692 29.71 -6.75 -15.80
C SER A 692 29.65 -8.27 -15.59
N GLN A 693 28.85 -8.99 -16.39
CA GLN A 693 28.82 -10.46 -16.37
C GLN A 693 30.17 -11.12 -16.70
N ARG A 694 30.96 -10.54 -17.63
CA ARG A 694 32.29 -11.07 -17.99
C ARG A 694 33.32 -10.78 -16.89
N ASN A 695 33.26 -9.62 -16.26
CA ASN A 695 34.18 -9.27 -15.17
C ASN A 695 34.03 -10.20 -13.96
N LYS A 696 32.81 -10.74 -13.71
CA LYS A 696 32.61 -11.75 -12.65
C LYS A 696 33.39 -13.03 -12.92
N GLN A 697 33.37 -13.54 -14.16
CA GLN A 697 34.12 -14.75 -14.52
C GLN A 697 35.62 -14.59 -14.30
N SER A 698 36.15 -13.38 -14.54
CA SER A 698 37.57 -13.09 -14.33
C SER A 698 37.98 -13.04 -12.84
N TYR A 699 37.04 -12.85 -11.92
CA TYR A 699 37.29 -12.88 -10.46
C TYR A 699 37.19 -14.29 -9.88
N GLU A 700 36.32 -15.15 -10.43
CA GLU A 700 36.18 -16.55 -9.98
C GLU A 700 37.39 -17.41 -10.39
N ASP A 701 38.00 -17.15 -11.57
CA ASP A 701 39.14 -17.93 -12.10
C ASP A 701 40.48 -17.69 -11.36
N VAL A 702 40.59 -16.61 -10.58
CA VAL A 702 41.83 -16.24 -9.85
C VAL A 702 41.85 -16.80 -8.41
N GLY A 703 40.71 -17.25 -7.88
CA GLY A 703 40.60 -17.84 -6.53
C GLY A 703 41.06 -19.30 -6.41
N GLY A 704 41.61 -19.88 -7.49
CA GLY A 704 41.78 -21.33 -7.66
C GLY A 704 43.23 -21.84 -7.80
N SER A 705 44.23 -21.16 -7.24
CA SER A 705 45.62 -21.67 -7.24
C SER A 705 46.32 -21.48 -5.89
N SER A 706 46.61 -22.61 -5.23
CA SER A 706 47.46 -22.67 -4.04
C SER A 706 48.93 -22.43 -4.42
N GLY A 707 49.58 -21.45 -3.79
CA GLY A 707 51.01 -21.23 -3.89
C GLY A 707 51.46 -20.25 -2.80
N GLU A 708 52.16 -20.76 -1.80
CA GLU A 708 52.91 -19.93 -0.86
C GLU A 708 54.05 -19.24 -1.62
N ASP A 709 54.14 -17.91 -1.57
CA ASP A 709 55.43 -17.27 -1.26
C ASP A 709 55.24 -15.83 -0.77
N ASP A 710 56.22 -15.37 0.01
CA ASP A 710 56.17 -14.17 0.83
C ASP A 710 56.80 -12.94 0.13
N ARG A 711 56.43 -11.72 0.60
CA ARG A 711 57.02 -10.37 0.41
C ARG A 711 56.25 -9.34 -0.42
N ASN A 712 55.58 -8.45 0.32
CA ASN A 712 55.94 -7.03 0.42
C ASN A 712 56.59 -6.33 -0.80
N GLU A 713 55.79 -5.60 -1.59
CA GLU A 713 56.28 -4.35 -2.19
C GLU A 713 55.15 -3.31 -2.39
N MET A 714 55.50 -2.06 -2.11
CA MET A 714 54.61 -0.90 -2.08
C MET A 714 55.10 0.07 -3.16
N TYR A 715 54.36 0.26 -4.27
CA TYR A 715 54.53 1.48 -5.07
C TYR A 715 53.36 1.84 -6.00
N ASN A 716 53.39 3.12 -6.39
CA ASN A 716 52.41 3.87 -7.16
C ASN A 716 52.19 3.37 -8.59
N GLY A 717 50.99 3.63 -9.12
CA GLY A 717 50.67 3.65 -10.56
C GLY A 717 49.85 4.89 -10.89
N ILE A 718 50.54 6.02 -11.13
CA ILE A 718 49.93 7.25 -11.66
C ILE A 718 49.92 7.11 -13.19
N GLU A 719 48.76 7.13 -13.82
CA GLU A 719 48.66 7.37 -15.27
C GLU A 719 48.48 8.88 -15.50
N LYS A 720 49.55 9.49 -16.02
CA LYS A 720 49.51 10.81 -16.65
C LYS A 720 48.89 10.67 -18.03
N GLU A 721 47.90 11.49 -18.36
CA GLU A 721 47.68 11.94 -19.75
C GLU A 721 47.62 13.48 -19.77
N GLU A 722 48.73 14.03 -20.26
CA GLU A 722 48.91 15.25 -21.07
C GLU A 722 48.26 16.58 -20.65
N GLU A 723 49.15 17.54 -20.34
CA GLU A 723 48.88 18.95 -20.07
C GLU A 723 48.77 19.72 -21.42
N GLU A 724 47.70 20.47 -21.64
CA GLU A 724 47.73 21.64 -22.54
C GLU A 724 47.98 22.90 -21.68
N GLU A 725 49.16 23.50 -21.83
CA GLU A 725 49.50 24.77 -21.19
C GLU A 725 48.75 25.93 -21.84
N VAL A 726 48.02 26.69 -21.03
CA VAL A 726 47.72 28.10 -21.33
C VAL A 726 48.12 28.91 -20.09
N GLU A 727 49.18 29.69 -20.24
CA GLU A 727 49.61 30.68 -19.25
C GLU A 727 48.54 31.76 -19.11
N GLU A 728 48.08 32.05 -17.89
CA GLU A 728 47.73 33.43 -17.55
C GLU A 728 48.11 33.75 -16.10
N THR A 729 48.82 34.86 -15.92
CA THR A 729 49.53 35.26 -14.71
C THR A 729 48.60 35.81 -13.62
N VAL A 730 48.94 35.51 -12.36
CA VAL A 730 48.43 36.24 -11.19
C VAL A 730 49.53 37.16 -10.66
N GLU A 731 49.30 38.47 -10.71
CA GLU A 731 49.88 39.41 -9.75
C GLU A 731 48.74 40.21 -9.11
N ALA A 732 48.96 40.61 -7.86
CA ALA A 732 47.95 41.14 -6.95
C ALA A 732 48.33 42.54 -6.46
N GLU A 733 47.33 43.25 -5.91
CA GLU A 733 47.48 44.45 -5.06
C GLU A 733 48.09 45.68 -5.78
N ASP A 734 47.44 46.84 -5.80
CA ASP A 734 47.34 47.73 -4.62
C ASP A 734 46.14 48.71 -4.67
N GLU A 735 45.92 49.36 -3.52
CA GLU A 735 44.90 50.36 -3.24
C GLU A 735 45.21 51.74 -3.87
N ASP A 736 44.19 52.54 -4.21
CA ASP A 736 44.03 53.90 -3.66
C ASP A 736 42.75 54.63 -4.12
N ASP A 737 42.30 55.57 -3.29
CA ASP A 737 41.17 56.49 -3.50
C ASP A 737 41.29 57.37 -4.77
N ILE A 738 40.15 57.89 -5.29
CA ILE A 738 39.90 59.33 -5.54
C ILE A 738 38.49 59.58 -6.16
N GLN A 739 37.67 60.31 -5.39
CA GLN A 739 36.67 61.37 -5.73
C GLN A 739 35.93 61.37 -7.09
N GLY A 740 34.59 61.54 -7.02
CA GLY A 740 33.75 61.99 -8.14
C GLY A 740 33.86 63.51 -8.42
N PRO A 741 33.31 63.98 -9.56
CA PRO A 741 31.98 64.62 -9.60
C PRO A 741 31.08 64.05 -10.73
N GLU A 742 29.74 64.07 -10.70
CA GLU A 742 28.73 65.17 -10.59
C GLU A 742 28.43 65.92 -11.92
N TYR A 743 27.13 65.96 -12.30
CA TYR A 743 26.50 66.57 -13.50
C TYR A 743 26.81 65.90 -14.88
N VAL A 744 25.95 65.91 -15.90
CA VAL A 744 24.83 66.82 -16.28
C VAL A 744 23.63 66.03 -16.88
N GLU A 745 22.40 66.50 -16.66
CA GLU A 745 21.16 66.08 -17.37
C GLU A 745 21.01 66.82 -18.72
N GLU A 746 20.47 66.20 -19.77
CA GLU A 746 19.62 66.93 -20.76
C GLU A 746 18.73 65.99 -21.60
N ASP A 747 17.59 66.53 -22.05
CA ASP A 747 16.41 65.82 -22.58
C ASP A 747 16.26 65.87 -24.12
N VAL A 748 15.16 65.24 -24.62
CA VAL A 748 14.51 65.41 -25.96
C VAL A 748 15.31 64.74 -27.12
N VAL A 749 14.74 64.04 -28.11
CA VAL A 749 13.52 64.29 -28.91
C VAL A 749 12.84 63.00 -29.41
N ASP A 750 11.53 63.07 -29.61
CA ASP A 750 10.68 62.13 -30.36
C ASP A 750 11.24 61.64 -31.71
N SER A 751 10.90 60.40 -32.07
CA SER A 751 10.43 60.14 -33.44
C SER A 751 9.53 58.90 -33.51
N GLU A 752 8.26 59.14 -33.86
CA GLU A 752 7.32 58.11 -34.30
C GLU A 752 7.83 57.44 -35.59
N LYS A 753 7.47 56.16 -35.80
CA LYS A 753 7.20 55.64 -37.14
C LYS A 753 6.34 54.39 -37.14
N GLU A 754 5.14 54.56 -37.68
CA GLU A 754 4.23 53.49 -38.08
C GLU A 754 4.85 52.63 -39.20
N TYR A 755 4.43 51.37 -39.29
CA TYR A 755 4.40 50.62 -40.54
C TYR A 755 3.25 49.62 -40.53
N GLU A 756 2.18 49.96 -41.27
CA GLU A 756 1.12 49.02 -41.68
C GLU A 756 1.52 48.26 -42.96
N GLY A 757 0.78 47.20 -43.30
CA GLY A 757 0.92 46.43 -44.55
C GLY A 757 1.50 45.02 -44.31
N ASN A 758 0.71 43.99 -43.98
CA ASN A 758 -0.38 43.35 -44.73
C ASN A 758 0.09 42.56 -45.97
N SER A 759 0.03 41.23 -45.89
CA SER A 759 -0.11 40.32 -47.03
C SER A 759 -0.75 39.01 -46.57
N GLU A 760 -1.94 38.72 -47.07
CA GLU A 760 -2.64 37.45 -46.95
C GLU A 760 -1.90 36.36 -47.76
N GLU A 761 -1.98 35.10 -47.33
CA GLU A 761 -2.03 33.97 -48.27
C GLU A 761 -2.70 32.75 -47.59
N GLU A 762 -3.94 32.48 -48.00
CA GLU A 762 -4.63 31.20 -47.80
C GLU A 762 -3.89 30.07 -48.54
N PHE A 763 -3.97 28.83 -48.03
CA PHE A 763 -4.09 27.65 -48.91
C PHE A 763 -4.69 26.46 -48.15
N ASP A 764 -5.84 25.99 -48.64
CA ASP A 764 -6.55 24.79 -48.17
C ASP A 764 -5.97 23.48 -48.76
N ASP A 765 -6.31 22.38 -48.06
CA ASP A 765 -6.42 20.98 -48.47
C ASP A 765 -5.96 20.52 -49.88
N GLU A 766 -5.21 19.40 -49.92
CA GLU A 766 -5.58 18.29 -50.82
C GLU A 766 -5.10 16.91 -50.35
N GLU A 767 -5.92 15.89 -50.64
CA GLU A 767 -5.83 14.48 -50.22
C GLU A 767 -5.46 13.58 -51.42
N VAL A 768 -4.36 12.81 -51.38
CA VAL A 768 -4.19 11.70 -52.35
C VAL A 768 -3.41 10.48 -51.81
N ASP A 769 -3.91 9.31 -52.22
CA ASP A 769 -3.48 7.96 -51.83
C ASP A 769 -2.37 7.35 -52.74
N LEU A 770 -1.67 6.33 -52.21
CA LEU A 770 -1.02 5.18 -52.89
C LEU A 770 -0.28 5.32 -54.27
N VAL A 771 0.96 4.78 -54.37
CA VAL A 771 1.34 3.61 -55.24
C VAL A 771 2.87 3.39 -55.40
N THR A 772 3.24 2.10 -55.38
CA THR A 772 4.54 1.43 -55.60
C THR A 772 5.52 1.96 -56.70
N LYS A 773 6.86 1.83 -56.53
CA LYS A 773 7.77 0.84 -57.22
C LYS A 773 9.29 1.17 -57.27
N LYS A 774 10.09 0.09 -57.25
CA LYS A 774 11.39 -0.18 -57.93
C LYS A 774 12.76 0.31 -57.36
N ARG A 775 13.61 -0.71 -57.14
CA ARG A 775 15.09 -0.74 -57.04
C ARG A 775 15.87 -0.04 -58.17
N PRO A 776 17.18 0.19 -57.95
CA PRO A 776 18.24 -0.17 -58.90
C PRO A 776 19.17 -1.33 -58.45
N LYS A 777 19.98 -1.77 -59.42
CA LYS A 777 21.09 -2.77 -59.44
C LYS A 777 22.44 -2.00 -59.51
N SER A 778 23.68 -2.52 -59.49
CA SER A 778 24.35 -3.79 -59.14
C SER A 778 25.86 -3.68 -59.48
N THR A 779 26.77 -4.38 -58.79
CA THR A 779 28.13 -4.75 -59.27
C THR A 779 28.64 -5.99 -58.51
N THR A 780 28.62 -7.19 -59.10
CA THR A 780 29.71 -7.91 -59.83
C THR A 780 30.77 -8.61 -58.97
N GLY A 781 30.73 -9.96 -58.97
CA GLY A 781 31.77 -10.85 -58.41
C GLY A 781 31.37 -12.34 -58.51
N ARG A 782 32.10 -13.13 -59.30
CA ARG A 782 31.90 -14.58 -59.62
C ARG A 782 33.31 -15.19 -59.86
N PRO A 783 33.51 -16.52 -60.11
CA PRO A 783 32.75 -17.73 -59.73
C PRO A 783 33.65 -18.92 -59.26
N ARG A 784 33.04 -20.04 -58.83
CA ARG A 784 33.31 -21.47 -59.16
C ARG A 784 32.43 -22.33 -58.23
N GLY A 785 31.51 -23.16 -58.72
CA GLY A 785 31.71 -24.56 -59.21
C GLY A 785 31.37 -25.53 -58.06
N SER A 786 30.63 -26.64 -58.19
CA SER A 786 30.08 -27.40 -59.34
C SER A 786 28.91 -28.32 -58.89
N ALA A 787 28.12 -28.86 -59.84
CA ALA A 787 27.41 -30.18 -59.86
C ALA A 787 26.69 -30.75 -58.60
N ALA A 788 25.53 -31.43 -58.65
CA ALA A 788 24.58 -31.81 -59.72
C ALA A 788 23.28 -32.43 -59.11
N THR A 789 22.18 -32.52 -59.91
CA THR A 789 21.11 -33.59 -59.91
C THR A 789 20.37 -34.03 -58.62
N SER A 790 19.09 -34.44 -58.58
CA SER A 790 17.98 -34.59 -59.55
C SER A 790 16.65 -34.99 -58.84
N GLY A 791 15.49 -34.96 -59.55
CA GLY A 791 14.19 -35.55 -59.14
C GLY A 791 13.25 -34.61 -58.34
N ALA A 792 12.06 -34.17 -58.79
CA ALA A 792 10.90 -34.81 -59.45
C ALA A 792 10.22 -35.88 -58.55
N ARG A 793 8.91 -35.84 -58.24
CA ARG A 793 7.73 -35.64 -59.11
C ARG A 793 6.44 -35.19 -58.37
N LYS A 794 5.69 -34.31 -59.05
CA LYS A 794 4.23 -34.29 -59.36
C LYS A 794 3.15 -34.61 -58.30
N SER A 795 2.17 -33.71 -58.29
CA SER A 795 0.82 -33.84 -57.75
C SER A 795 -0.12 -34.76 -58.55
N ARG A 796 -1.23 -35.21 -57.93
CA ARG A 796 -2.55 -35.25 -58.57
C ARG A 796 -3.72 -35.32 -57.55
N ARG A 797 -4.73 -34.47 -57.78
CA ARG A 797 -6.18 -34.53 -57.43
C ARG A 797 -6.65 -35.66 -56.48
N GLY A 798 -7.50 -35.46 -55.48
CA GLY A 798 -8.57 -34.46 -55.36
C GLY A 798 -9.90 -35.17 -54.99
N ARG A 799 -10.61 -34.65 -53.99
CA ARG A 799 -12.06 -34.55 -54.00
C ARG A 799 -12.50 -33.36 -53.15
#